data_AF-A0A3D4T2D8-F1
#
_entry.id   AF-A0A3D4T2D8-F1
#
_cell.length_a   1.000
_cell.length_b   1.000
_cell.length_c   1.000
_cell.angle_alpha   90.00
_cell.angle_beta   90.00
_cell.angle_gamma   90.00
#
_symmetry.space_group_name_H-M   'P 1'
#
loop_
_entity.id
_entity.type
_entity.pdbx_description
1 polymer ?
#
loop_
_entity_poly.entity_id
_entity_poly.type
_entity_poly.pdbx_seq_one_letter_code
_entity_poly.pdbx_strand_id
1 'polypeptide(L)'
;KDGLVIGGSETGLLPVDPADVVERRRIEPGRMFLVDTAQGRIIPDEEIKAKLADGPYRQWVDDNIVRFGDLPQVDYEPMSHERVVLRQRVFGYTEEEVESLIRPIAVTAGEAIGSMGTDTPIAALSDRSRMLFDFFAQRFAQVTNPPLDSIREKMVTSLFTQLGAQVDVTTEVPEAAHRIQLETPLLLNSSLATLRGAGGHDGFDAFRSTVISGLYPVAHGGRGMRQAIDRVRREVSAAIEDGCSLIILSDRESDERLAPIPSLLLTSAVHQHLVAERTRTRASLIIETGDAREVHHMAMLLTFGADAINPYMVMETIDELGKQGRLGGVDVEQACRNFIAGAAASVQKIMSKMGIATVASYRGAQLADVTGLSQALLDEYFTGCVSPISGIGLDEIADAVAVRHRFAFLPRPEEAAHRELEIGGEYKWRREGEYHLFNPETIFKLQHATRTGTYRIFKEYTEKVDNQSARLATLRGMIDLHSDRRPIPVEEVEPVSEIVTRFSTGAMSYGSISAEAHETLAIAMNRLHGKSNSGEGGEDSARFEPDANGDWRRSAIKQVASGRFGVTSHYLNNCTDIQIKMAQGAKPGEGGQLPPHKVYPWIAEVRVTTPGVGLISPPPHHDIYSIEDLAQLIHDLKSANPDARIHVKLVAEQGVGTVAAGVSKAHADVVLISGHDGGTGASPLNSLKHAGGPWELGLAETQQTLLMNGLRDRITVQCDGQLKTGRDVIVAALLGAEEFGFATAPLVVSGCIMMRVCHLDTCPVGVATQNPELRKKYTGQADHVVNFFTFIAQEVREYLAELGFRSIEEAVGHAECLRQRQVDPSHTTASQLDLSPIFAIPDSPFMHQDRHRTKAQDHSLEESIDNRIRRDAEETIRRAAAGEGTTVELAYPISNVDRSVGTMTGSLISRVAGRDGLPADTVDITFTGSAGNSFGAFVPKGMTMTLVGDANDYVGKGLSGGTIAIRPDARDGALGPHQTIAGNVLGFGGVSGELFIRGAVGERFGVRNSGVTAVVEGVGNHGCEYMTGGRVIVLGPVGENFAAGMSGGIAYLLDDGTGIEGMSAHVNPGLVDVEELDPVTDADEIDWLVATIARHRQLTGSTVPVDPRALIRIMPRDYRRVTRTIETARAAGLDEDGIAAAIMEEVK
;
A
#
# COMPACT_ATOMS: atom_id res chain seq x y z
N LYS A 1 12.43 24.37 35.68
CA LYS A 1 12.07 24.98 37.01
C LYS A 1 11.92 26.50 36.94
N ASP A 2 12.64 27.14 36.04
CA ASP A 2 12.73 28.57 35.71
C ASP A 2 11.61 29.10 34.79
N GLY A 3 10.64 28.26 34.41
CA GLY A 3 9.56 28.63 33.50
C GLY A 3 9.92 28.55 32.01
N LEU A 4 11.10 28.01 31.66
CA LEU A 4 11.49 27.76 30.28
C LEU A 4 10.71 26.58 29.69
N VAL A 5 10.24 26.75 28.45
CA VAL A 5 9.63 25.69 27.64
C VAL A 5 10.53 25.46 26.43
N ILE A 6 10.96 24.22 26.22
CA ILE A 6 11.75 23.80 25.07
C ILE A 6 10.87 22.86 24.25
N GLY A 7 10.58 23.22 23.00
CA GLY A 7 9.85 22.39 22.05
C GLY A 7 10.70 22.11 20.83
N GLY A 8 10.64 20.88 20.32
CA GLY A 8 11.33 20.47 19.11
C GLY A 8 10.89 19.08 18.66
N SER A 9 11.36 18.67 17.48
CA SER A 9 11.00 17.39 16.86
C SER A 9 11.62 16.18 17.58
N GLU A 10 12.70 16.39 18.32
CA GLU A 10 13.42 15.38 19.10
C GLU A 10 13.70 15.89 20.53
N THR A 11 13.91 14.96 21.47
CA THR A 11 14.50 15.25 22.79
C THR A 11 16.02 15.29 22.72
N GLY A 12 16.66 15.97 23.67
CA GLY A 12 18.11 16.10 23.76
C GLY A 12 18.73 17.23 22.93
N LEU A 13 17.91 18.14 22.39
CA LEU A 13 18.35 19.25 21.52
C LEU A 13 19.26 20.27 22.22
N LEU A 14 19.03 20.51 23.50
CA LEU A 14 19.78 21.47 24.31
C LEU A 14 20.21 20.82 25.62
N PRO A 15 21.40 21.16 26.15
CA PRO A 15 21.84 20.65 27.44
C PRO A 15 20.98 21.26 28.56
N VAL A 16 20.21 20.42 29.25
CA VAL A 16 19.41 20.79 30.43
C VAL A 16 19.83 19.88 31.59
N ASP A 17 20.04 20.45 32.78
CA ASP A 17 20.29 19.61 33.97
C ASP A 17 19.01 18.81 34.28
N PRO A 18 19.04 17.47 34.33
CA PRO A 18 17.88 16.66 34.67
C PRO A 18 17.20 17.10 35.98
N ALA A 19 17.96 17.64 36.92
CA ALA A 19 17.42 18.15 38.18
C ALA A 19 16.48 19.36 38.01
N ASP A 20 16.59 20.10 36.90
CA ASP A 20 15.78 21.30 36.63
C ASP A 20 14.55 21.01 35.76
N VAL A 21 14.44 19.81 35.21
CA VAL A 21 13.26 19.36 34.45
C VAL A 21 12.11 19.13 35.42
N VAL A 22 10.98 19.79 35.16
CA VAL A 22 9.75 19.64 35.96
C VAL A 22 8.79 18.68 35.27
N GLU A 23 8.78 18.71 33.94
CA GLU A 23 7.83 17.96 33.15
C GLU A 23 8.37 17.70 31.73
N ARG A 24 8.13 16.49 31.22
CA ARG A 24 8.36 16.10 29.82
C ARG A 24 7.04 15.65 29.19
N ARG A 25 6.63 16.34 28.13
CA ARG A 25 5.41 16.04 27.36
C ARG A 25 5.73 15.89 25.88
N ARG A 26 4.79 15.32 25.16
CA ARG A 26 4.69 15.34 23.69
C ARG A 26 3.38 15.98 23.27
N ILE A 27 3.27 16.32 21.99
CA ILE A 27 1.99 16.74 21.40
C ILE A 27 1.27 15.48 20.93
N GLU A 28 0.08 15.24 21.47
CA GLU A 28 -0.77 14.09 21.12
C GLU A 28 -1.69 14.41 19.93
N PRO A 29 -2.16 13.40 19.18
CA PRO A 29 -3.10 13.61 18.08
C PRO A 29 -4.34 14.41 18.50
N GLY A 30 -4.63 15.50 17.76
CA GLY A 30 -5.81 16.34 17.99
C GLY A 30 -5.77 17.22 19.24
N ARG A 31 -4.64 17.28 19.97
CA ARG A 31 -4.45 18.20 21.10
C ARG A 31 -3.71 19.47 20.68
N MET A 32 -4.10 20.60 21.28
CA MET A 32 -3.47 21.90 21.07
C MET A 32 -2.44 22.18 22.17
N PHE A 33 -1.35 22.86 21.80
CA PHE A 33 -0.35 23.36 22.72
C PHE A 33 -0.24 24.88 22.61
N LEU A 34 -0.50 25.60 23.71
CA LEU A 34 -0.44 27.06 23.74
C LEU A 34 0.33 27.54 24.97
N VAL A 35 1.40 28.31 24.72
CA VAL A 35 2.09 29.09 25.77
C VAL A 35 1.58 30.53 25.68
N ASP A 36 0.79 30.95 26.67
CA ASP A 36 0.35 32.34 26.77
C ASP A 36 1.39 33.15 27.54
N THR A 37 2.17 33.94 26.81
CA THR A 37 3.25 34.77 27.36
C THR A 37 2.74 35.98 28.16
N ALA A 38 1.49 36.40 27.94
CA ALA A 38 0.87 37.47 28.72
C ALA A 38 0.38 36.95 30.08
N GLN A 39 -0.18 35.74 30.11
CA GLN A 39 -0.57 35.07 31.35
C GLN A 39 0.60 34.39 32.07
N GLY A 40 1.72 34.16 31.37
CA GLY A 40 2.91 33.51 31.92
C GLY A 40 2.69 32.02 32.24
N ARG A 41 1.82 31.33 31.47
CA ARG A 41 1.51 29.91 31.70
C ARG A 41 1.20 29.16 30.40
N ILE A 42 1.29 27.83 30.48
CA ILE A 42 0.78 26.93 29.44
C ILE A 42 -0.73 26.81 29.62
N ILE A 43 -1.49 27.00 28.54
CA ILE A 43 -2.95 26.83 28.54
C ILE A 43 -3.26 25.37 28.19
N PRO A 44 -3.99 24.63 29.05
CA PRO A 44 -4.39 23.25 28.75
C PRO A 44 -5.30 23.17 27.52
N ASP A 45 -5.20 22.09 26.76
CA ASP A 45 -6.04 21.81 25.57
C ASP A 45 -7.55 21.96 25.87
N GLU A 46 -8.01 21.41 26.99
CA GLU A 46 -9.40 21.49 27.44
C GLU A 46 -9.89 22.93 27.63
N GLU A 47 -9.04 23.81 28.18
CA GLU A 47 -9.38 25.22 28.39
C GLU A 47 -9.49 25.95 27.05
N ILE A 48 -8.60 25.67 26.10
CA ILE A 48 -8.64 26.24 24.75
C ILE A 48 -9.94 25.80 24.06
N LYS A 49 -10.21 24.49 24.05
CA LYS A 49 -11.40 23.92 23.38
C LYS A 49 -12.70 24.39 24.03
N ALA A 50 -12.78 24.43 25.36
CA ALA A 50 -13.95 24.92 26.07
C ALA A 50 -14.27 26.38 25.73
N LYS A 51 -13.23 27.23 25.66
CA LYS A 51 -13.40 28.64 25.27
C LYS A 51 -13.87 28.79 23.82
N LEU A 52 -13.34 27.99 22.90
CA LEU A 52 -13.77 28.00 21.49
C LEU A 52 -15.20 27.44 21.33
N ALA A 53 -15.63 26.56 22.23
CA ALA A 53 -16.93 25.91 22.22
C ALA A 53 -18.01 26.63 23.05
N ASP A 54 -17.75 27.82 23.60
CA ASP A 54 -18.67 28.57 24.48
C ASP A 54 -19.97 29.03 23.78
N GLY A 55 -19.99 29.00 22.44
CA GLY A 55 -21.19 29.26 21.65
C GLY A 55 -22.25 28.15 21.75
N PRO A 56 -23.52 28.43 21.37
CA PRO A 56 -24.63 27.47 21.42
C PRO A 56 -24.58 26.40 20.29
N TYR A 57 -23.39 25.93 19.93
CA TYR A 57 -23.16 25.05 18.76
C TYR A 57 -23.94 23.74 18.84
N ARG A 58 -24.04 23.13 20.02
CA ARG A 58 -24.83 21.90 20.21
C ARG A 58 -26.30 22.13 19.92
N GLN A 59 -26.85 23.24 20.41
CA GLN A 59 -28.24 23.62 20.13
C GLN A 59 -28.43 23.84 18.63
N TRP A 60 -27.52 24.56 17.96
CA TRP A 60 -27.60 24.77 16.52
C TRP A 60 -27.61 23.46 15.73
N VAL A 61 -26.74 22.50 16.11
CA VAL A 61 -26.69 21.18 15.50
C VAL A 61 -27.98 20.40 15.73
N ASP A 62 -28.45 20.32 16.98
CA ASP A 62 -29.64 19.55 17.36
C ASP A 62 -30.93 20.13 16.72
N ASP A 63 -31.02 21.46 16.60
CA ASP A 63 -32.21 22.15 16.07
C ASP A 63 -32.24 22.24 14.54
N ASN A 64 -31.08 22.17 13.85
CA ASN A 64 -30.99 22.48 12.41
C ASN A 64 -30.46 21.33 11.53
N ILE A 65 -29.67 20.37 12.01
CA ILE A 65 -29.24 19.26 11.15
C ILE A 65 -30.45 18.39 10.81
N VAL A 66 -30.66 18.15 9.52
CA VAL A 66 -31.68 17.21 9.05
C VAL A 66 -31.06 15.84 8.85
N ARG A 67 -31.45 14.85 9.65
CA ARG A 67 -30.99 13.47 9.42
C ARG A 67 -31.79 12.88 8.27
N PHE A 68 -31.15 12.06 7.44
CA PHE A 68 -31.83 11.45 6.29
C PHE A 68 -33.12 10.68 6.66
N GLY A 69 -33.14 10.02 7.82
CA GLY A 69 -34.31 9.29 8.31
C GLY A 69 -35.52 10.16 8.66
N ASP A 70 -35.32 11.47 8.88
CA ASP A 70 -36.40 12.41 9.19
C ASP A 70 -37.15 12.88 7.93
N LEU A 71 -36.57 12.64 6.75
CA LEU A 71 -37.22 12.92 5.48
C LEU A 71 -38.34 11.90 5.21
N PRO A 72 -39.46 12.31 4.58
CA PRO A 72 -40.51 11.38 4.15
C PRO A 72 -39.95 10.36 3.15
N GLN A 73 -39.83 9.10 3.58
CA GLN A 73 -39.22 8.04 2.79
C GLN A 73 -40.12 7.67 1.58
N VAL A 74 -39.49 7.50 0.41
CA VAL A 74 -40.17 7.17 -0.84
C VAL A 74 -39.76 5.77 -1.31
N ASP A 75 -40.73 4.91 -1.55
CA ASP A 75 -40.52 3.60 -2.16
C ASP A 75 -40.11 3.75 -3.63
N TYR A 76 -39.19 2.89 -4.07
CA TYR A 76 -38.71 2.87 -5.44
C TYR A 76 -39.23 1.65 -6.20
N GLU A 77 -39.77 1.88 -7.40
CA GLU A 77 -40.21 0.81 -8.29
C GLU A 77 -39.05 0.37 -9.22
N PRO A 78 -38.63 -0.92 -9.20
CA PRO A 78 -37.59 -1.44 -10.09
C PRO A 78 -37.99 -1.39 -11.57
N MET A 79 -36.99 -1.38 -12.45
CA MET A 79 -37.21 -1.41 -13.90
C MET A 79 -37.67 -2.80 -14.37
N SER A 80 -38.33 -2.84 -15.53
CA SER A 80 -38.55 -4.10 -16.23
C SER A 80 -37.23 -4.68 -16.75
N HIS A 81 -37.13 -6.02 -16.80
CA HIS A 81 -35.95 -6.73 -17.30
C HIS A 81 -35.48 -6.20 -18.67
N GLU A 82 -36.39 -6.01 -19.63
CA GLU A 82 -36.07 -5.49 -20.96
C GLU A 82 -35.38 -4.11 -20.91
N ARG A 83 -35.83 -3.23 -20.00
CA ARG A 83 -35.24 -1.90 -19.80
C ARG A 83 -33.88 -1.99 -19.11
N VAL A 84 -33.71 -2.92 -18.17
CA VAL A 84 -32.42 -3.17 -17.50
C VAL A 84 -31.37 -3.64 -18.51
N VAL A 85 -31.66 -4.68 -19.29
CA VAL A 85 -30.71 -5.23 -20.28
C VAL A 85 -30.33 -4.19 -21.32
N LEU A 86 -31.31 -3.44 -21.84
CA LEU A 86 -31.06 -2.36 -22.80
C LEU A 86 -30.08 -1.33 -22.24
N ARG A 87 -30.28 -0.89 -20.98
CA ARG A 87 -29.43 0.11 -20.34
C ARG A 87 -28.06 -0.44 -19.96
N GLN A 88 -27.98 -1.68 -19.47
CA GLN A 88 -26.71 -2.35 -19.24
C GLN A 88 -25.83 -2.34 -20.50
N ARG A 89 -26.42 -2.57 -21.68
CA ARG A 89 -25.72 -2.46 -22.98
C ARG A 89 -25.28 -1.04 -23.30
N VAL A 90 -26.14 -0.04 -23.11
CA VAL A 90 -25.79 1.39 -23.33
C VAL A 90 -24.58 1.79 -22.48
N PHE A 91 -24.56 1.36 -21.21
CA PHE A 91 -23.49 1.67 -20.25
C PHE A 91 -22.30 0.70 -20.28
N GLY A 92 -22.34 -0.31 -21.16
CA GLY A 92 -21.23 -1.24 -21.39
C GLY A 92 -20.97 -2.25 -20.28
N TYR A 93 -22.01 -2.71 -19.57
CA TYR A 93 -21.88 -3.79 -18.58
C TYR A 93 -21.57 -5.12 -19.25
N THR A 94 -20.69 -5.89 -18.62
CA THR A 94 -20.29 -7.22 -19.05
C THR A 94 -20.61 -8.29 -18.01
N GLU A 95 -20.75 -9.54 -18.44
CA GLU A 95 -20.96 -10.67 -17.52
C GLU A 95 -19.80 -10.81 -16.52
N GLU A 96 -18.55 -10.54 -16.95
CA GLU A 96 -17.38 -10.61 -16.07
C GLU A 96 -17.44 -9.60 -14.92
N GLU A 97 -17.85 -8.36 -15.17
CA GLU A 97 -17.98 -7.33 -14.12
C GLU A 97 -19.11 -7.68 -13.14
N VAL A 98 -20.25 -8.17 -13.66
CA VAL A 98 -21.38 -8.59 -12.82
C VAL A 98 -20.96 -9.73 -11.88
N GLU A 99 -20.27 -10.74 -12.40
CA GLU A 99 -19.88 -11.92 -11.63
C GLU A 99 -18.66 -11.71 -10.74
N SER A 100 -17.69 -10.92 -11.19
CA SER A 100 -16.41 -10.77 -10.49
C SER A 100 -16.35 -9.57 -9.57
N LEU A 101 -17.23 -8.57 -9.75
CA LEU A 101 -17.22 -7.32 -8.98
C LEU A 101 -18.54 -7.09 -8.25
N ILE A 102 -19.67 -6.97 -8.98
CA ILE A 102 -20.95 -6.58 -8.38
C ILE A 102 -21.47 -7.66 -7.43
N ARG A 103 -21.57 -8.90 -7.90
CA ARG A 103 -22.11 -10.02 -7.12
C ARG A 103 -21.30 -10.28 -5.83
N PRO A 104 -19.96 -10.35 -5.84
CA PRO A 104 -19.19 -10.55 -4.61
C PRO A 104 -19.41 -9.46 -3.57
N ILE A 105 -19.44 -8.18 -3.96
CA ILE A 105 -19.69 -7.07 -3.03
C ILE A 105 -21.12 -7.13 -2.50
N ALA A 106 -22.11 -7.42 -3.36
CA ALA A 106 -23.51 -7.54 -2.96
C ALA A 106 -23.75 -8.69 -1.97
N VAL A 107 -23.01 -9.80 -2.08
CA VAL A 107 -23.17 -10.95 -1.17
C VAL A 107 -22.40 -10.78 0.14
N THR A 108 -21.21 -10.17 0.09
CA THR A 108 -20.27 -10.18 1.24
C THR A 108 -20.10 -8.84 1.92
N ALA A 109 -20.59 -7.74 1.33
CA ALA A 109 -20.25 -6.36 1.70
C ALA A 109 -18.73 -6.07 1.72
N GLY A 110 -17.94 -6.89 1.04
CA GLY A 110 -16.47 -6.78 0.95
C GLY A 110 -15.98 -6.63 -0.49
N GLU A 111 -14.80 -6.04 -0.65
CA GLU A 111 -14.16 -5.82 -1.94
C GLU A 111 -13.77 -7.16 -2.61
N ALA A 112 -13.90 -7.24 -3.94
CA ALA A 112 -13.51 -8.42 -4.70
C ALA A 112 -11.97 -8.56 -4.77
N ILE A 113 -11.46 -9.74 -4.41
CA ILE A 113 -10.02 -10.05 -4.41
C ILE A 113 -9.65 -10.89 -5.65
N GLY A 114 -8.49 -10.58 -6.24
CA GLY A 114 -7.88 -11.32 -7.33
C GLY A 114 -6.37 -11.51 -7.17
N SER A 115 -5.71 -11.85 -8.28
CA SER A 115 -4.26 -12.11 -8.30
C SER A 115 -3.66 -11.92 -9.69
N MET A 116 -2.32 -11.97 -9.76
CA MET A 116 -1.46 -11.57 -10.90
C MET A 116 -1.51 -10.07 -11.20
N GLY A 117 -0.76 -9.61 -12.20
CA GLY A 117 -0.79 -8.22 -12.66
C GLY A 117 -1.80 -8.03 -13.78
N THR A 118 -2.06 -6.77 -14.17
CA THR A 118 -2.79 -6.47 -15.40
C THR A 118 -1.86 -6.63 -16.60
N ASP A 119 -2.22 -7.47 -17.56
CA ASP A 119 -1.47 -7.69 -18.81
C ASP A 119 -2.31 -7.37 -20.05
N THR A 120 -3.39 -6.60 -19.84
CA THR A 120 -4.23 -5.98 -20.86
C THR A 120 -3.68 -4.59 -21.24
N PRO A 121 -4.04 -4.05 -22.40
CA PRO A 121 -3.71 -2.67 -22.76
C PRO A 121 -4.26 -1.66 -21.73
N ILE A 122 -3.53 -0.54 -21.55
CA ILE A 122 -4.12 0.65 -20.92
C ILE A 122 -5.26 1.17 -21.80
N ALA A 123 -6.18 1.96 -21.24
CA ALA A 123 -7.38 2.38 -21.96
C ALA A 123 -7.11 3.06 -23.31
N ALA A 124 -6.05 3.87 -23.36
CA ALA A 124 -5.62 4.57 -24.56
C ALA A 124 -5.09 3.66 -25.69
N LEU A 125 -4.75 2.41 -25.39
CA LEU A 125 -4.22 1.41 -26.33
C LEU A 125 -5.19 0.26 -26.60
N SER A 126 -6.37 0.25 -25.95
CA SER A 126 -7.35 -0.80 -26.16
C SER A 126 -8.04 -0.65 -27.51
N ASP A 127 -8.24 -1.77 -28.21
CA ASP A 127 -9.09 -1.86 -29.40
C ASP A 127 -10.59 -1.83 -29.02
N ARG A 128 -10.92 -1.99 -27.73
CA ARG A 128 -12.29 -1.96 -27.22
C ARG A 128 -12.67 -0.55 -26.76
N SER A 129 -13.97 -0.29 -26.80
CA SER A 129 -14.54 0.94 -26.28
C SER A 129 -14.51 0.95 -24.74
N ARG A 130 -13.43 1.51 -24.17
CA ARG A 130 -13.24 1.65 -22.72
C ARG A 130 -14.12 2.73 -22.10
N MET A 131 -14.25 2.68 -20.77
CA MET A 131 -14.97 3.71 -20.01
C MET A 131 -14.05 4.92 -19.81
N LEU A 132 -14.62 6.13 -19.70
CA LEU A 132 -13.80 7.32 -19.45
C LEU A 132 -13.01 7.21 -18.14
N PHE A 133 -13.57 6.52 -17.14
CA PHE A 133 -12.91 6.22 -15.87
C PHE A 133 -11.55 5.54 -16.06
N ASP A 134 -11.40 4.64 -17.04
CA ASP A 134 -10.18 3.85 -17.23
C ASP A 134 -8.97 4.68 -17.71
N PHE A 135 -9.16 5.95 -18.07
CA PHE A 135 -8.09 6.89 -18.42
C PHE A 135 -7.49 7.57 -17.18
N PHE A 136 -8.11 7.39 -16.01
CA PHE A 136 -7.71 7.95 -14.73
C PHE A 136 -7.20 6.84 -13.82
N ALA A 137 -5.99 6.98 -13.29
CA ALA A 137 -5.43 6.07 -12.29
C ALA A 137 -5.43 6.74 -10.90
N GLN A 138 -5.74 5.97 -9.87
CA GLN A 138 -5.70 6.40 -8.47
C GLN A 138 -4.27 6.75 -8.07
N ARG A 139 -4.09 7.97 -7.53
CA ARG A 139 -2.83 8.37 -6.89
C ARG A 139 -2.70 7.78 -5.49
N PHE A 140 -1.47 7.65 -5.01
CA PHE A 140 -1.18 7.11 -3.69
C PHE A 140 0.03 7.82 -3.08
N ALA A 141 0.16 7.73 -1.76
CA ALA A 141 1.30 8.29 -1.07
C ALA A 141 2.47 7.29 -1.09
N GLN A 142 3.67 7.81 -1.34
CA GLN A 142 4.92 7.09 -1.18
C GLN A 142 6.00 8.06 -0.69
N VAL A 143 6.64 7.71 0.42
CA VAL A 143 7.74 8.43 1.09
C VAL A 143 7.35 9.79 1.68
N THR A 144 6.84 10.72 0.86
CA THR A 144 6.58 12.12 1.25
C THR A 144 5.57 12.26 2.38
N ASN A 145 4.58 11.38 2.40
CA ASN A 145 3.63 11.18 3.49
C ASN A 145 3.20 9.70 3.52
N PRO A 146 2.63 9.20 4.62
CA PRO A 146 2.17 7.82 4.70
C PRO A 146 0.73 7.63 4.21
N PRO A 147 0.38 6.45 3.67
CA PRO A 147 -1.02 6.02 3.62
C PRO A 147 -1.56 5.76 5.03
N LEU A 148 -2.88 5.78 5.16
CA LEU A 148 -3.62 5.52 6.41
C LEU A 148 -4.25 4.12 6.38
N ASP A 149 -4.36 3.48 7.55
CA ASP A 149 -5.13 2.23 7.69
C ASP A 149 -6.62 2.48 7.90
N SER A 150 -7.42 2.36 6.84
CA SER A 150 -8.87 2.59 6.89
C SER A 150 -9.65 1.55 7.71
N ILE A 151 -9.02 0.48 8.19
CA ILE A 151 -9.67 -0.60 8.94
C ILE A 151 -9.32 -0.51 10.43
N ARG A 152 -8.02 -0.45 10.76
CA ARG A 152 -7.52 -0.45 12.15
C ARG A 152 -7.59 0.94 12.77
N GLU A 153 -7.53 1.98 11.95
CA GLU A 153 -7.61 3.38 12.38
C GLU A 153 -8.95 4.00 11.99
N LYS A 154 -9.99 3.18 11.84
CA LYS A 154 -11.33 3.62 11.42
C LYS A 154 -11.87 4.79 12.26
N MET A 155 -11.50 4.90 13.53
CA MET A 155 -11.93 5.97 14.43
C MET A 155 -11.57 7.39 13.94
N VAL A 156 -10.48 7.55 13.17
CA VAL A 156 -10.08 8.86 12.63
C VAL A 156 -10.68 9.14 11.26
N THR A 157 -11.39 8.17 10.67
CA THR A 157 -11.89 8.24 9.30
C THR A 157 -13.38 8.58 9.25
N SER A 158 -13.81 9.25 8.18
CA SER A 158 -15.21 9.62 8.00
C SER A 158 -15.65 9.62 6.54
N LEU A 159 -16.82 9.02 6.30
CA LEU A 159 -17.53 9.04 5.01
C LEU A 159 -18.83 9.86 5.06
N PHE A 160 -19.19 10.45 6.20
CA PHE A 160 -20.44 11.22 6.24
C PHE A 160 -20.32 12.43 5.31
N THR A 161 -21.43 12.79 4.68
CA THR A 161 -21.53 13.96 3.80
C THR A 161 -22.74 14.79 4.18
N GLN A 162 -22.68 16.08 3.85
CA GLN A 162 -23.75 17.03 4.14
C GLN A 162 -24.21 17.67 2.84
N LEU A 163 -25.52 17.62 2.57
CA LEU A 163 -26.13 18.17 1.36
C LEU A 163 -26.87 19.48 1.65
N GLY A 164 -27.00 20.33 0.63
CA GLY A 164 -27.62 21.65 0.69
C GLY A 164 -26.61 22.80 0.57
N ALA A 165 -27.11 24.03 0.57
CA ALA A 165 -26.31 25.24 0.46
C ALA A 165 -25.45 25.46 1.72
N GLN A 166 -24.23 25.96 1.53
CA GLN A 166 -23.33 26.37 2.62
C GLN A 166 -23.47 27.87 2.87
N VAL A 167 -23.29 28.27 4.13
CA VAL A 167 -23.13 29.68 4.51
C VAL A 167 -21.65 30.09 4.47
N ASP A 168 -21.38 31.39 4.66
CA ASP A 168 -20.01 31.90 4.74
C ASP A 168 -19.27 31.30 5.96
N VAL A 169 -18.09 30.74 5.74
CA VAL A 169 -17.28 30.05 6.76
C VAL A 169 -16.85 30.98 7.91
N THR A 170 -16.85 32.29 7.69
CA THR A 170 -16.47 33.30 8.71
C THR A 170 -17.65 33.76 9.56
N THR A 171 -18.87 33.27 9.28
CA THR A 171 -20.10 33.72 9.93
C THR A 171 -20.66 32.64 10.85
N GLU A 172 -20.67 32.89 12.15
CA GLU A 172 -21.20 31.98 13.18
C GLU A 172 -22.72 32.17 13.35
N VAL A 173 -23.52 31.39 12.61
CA VAL A 173 -24.99 31.43 12.65
C VAL A 173 -25.62 30.03 12.67
N PRO A 174 -26.82 29.83 13.26
CA PRO A 174 -27.49 28.53 13.33
C PRO A 174 -27.72 27.87 11.96
N GLU A 175 -28.01 28.67 10.93
CA GLU A 175 -28.29 28.23 9.57
C GLU A 175 -27.10 27.50 8.93
N ALA A 176 -25.88 27.68 9.46
CA ALA A 176 -24.69 26.94 9.04
C ALA A 176 -24.85 25.42 9.22
N ALA A 177 -25.63 25.00 10.23
CA ALA A 177 -25.92 23.60 10.52
C ALA A 177 -27.12 23.06 9.71
N HIS A 178 -27.88 23.90 8.99
CA HIS A 178 -29.08 23.48 8.27
C HIS A 178 -28.75 22.74 6.96
N ARG A 179 -28.39 21.47 7.12
CA ARG A 179 -27.91 20.58 6.05
C ARG A 179 -28.51 19.18 6.22
N ILE A 180 -28.70 18.47 5.11
CA ILE A 180 -29.07 17.05 5.16
C ILE A 180 -27.80 16.24 5.41
N GLN A 181 -27.74 15.51 6.51
CA GLN A 181 -26.63 14.61 6.81
C GLN A 181 -26.89 13.20 6.27
N LEU A 182 -25.93 12.68 5.51
CA LEU A 182 -25.87 11.30 5.05
C LEU A 182 -24.67 10.60 5.69
N GLU A 183 -24.81 9.32 6.06
CA GLU A 183 -23.72 8.52 6.63
C GLU A 183 -22.61 8.18 5.60
N THR A 184 -22.98 8.13 4.32
CA THR A 184 -22.11 7.82 3.18
C THR A 184 -22.55 8.64 1.97
N PRO A 185 -21.64 9.00 1.05
CA PRO A 185 -22.03 9.67 -0.19
C PRO A 185 -22.71 8.73 -1.19
N LEU A 186 -22.78 7.42 -0.93
CA LEU A 186 -23.35 6.44 -1.86
C LEU A 186 -24.82 6.16 -1.53
N LEU A 187 -25.69 6.27 -2.52
CA LEU A 187 -27.15 6.28 -2.36
C LEU A 187 -27.81 5.05 -2.98
N LEU A 188 -28.80 4.50 -2.28
CA LEU A 188 -29.79 3.58 -2.86
C LEU A 188 -30.74 4.34 -3.80
N ASN A 189 -31.44 3.61 -4.68
CA ASN A 189 -32.44 4.21 -5.58
C ASN A 189 -33.60 4.85 -4.79
N SER A 190 -34.04 4.21 -3.70
CA SER A 190 -35.01 4.79 -2.76
C SER A 190 -34.46 6.05 -2.08
N SER A 191 -33.19 6.05 -1.68
CA SER A 191 -32.57 7.23 -1.06
C SER A 191 -32.57 8.45 -1.99
N LEU A 192 -32.25 8.25 -3.27
CA LEU A 192 -32.33 9.34 -4.25
C LEU A 192 -33.78 9.79 -4.49
N ALA A 193 -34.75 8.86 -4.54
CA ALA A 193 -36.17 9.19 -4.67
C ALA A 193 -36.67 10.07 -3.51
N THR A 194 -36.25 9.76 -2.28
CA THR A 194 -36.50 10.58 -1.09
C THR A 194 -35.88 11.98 -1.21
N LEU A 195 -34.59 12.09 -1.56
CA LEU A 195 -33.91 13.39 -1.73
C LEU A 195 -34.55 14.26 -2.82
N ARG A 196 -35.02 13.64 -3.90
CA ARG A 196 -35.71 14.35 -4.99
C ARG A 196 -37.01 15.02 -4.50
N GLY A 197 -37.74 14.36 -3.60
CA GLY A 197 -39.00 14.87 -3.05
C GLY A 197 -38.85 15.82 -1.85
N ALA A 198 -37.65 15.91 -1.25
CA ALA A 198 -37.43 16.55 0.05
C ALA A 198 -38.02 17.98 0.15
N GLY A 199 -37.65 18.87 -0.77
CA GLY A 199 -38.12 20.27 -0.74
C GLY A 199 -39.60 20.52 -1.07
N GLY A 200 -40.39 19.46 -1.29
CA GLY A 200 -41.85 19.56 -1.45
C GLY A 200 -42.63 19.32 -0.16
N HIS A 201 -41.95 19.06 0.95
CA HIS A 201 -42.55 18.77 2.25
C HIS A 201 -42.35 19.92 3.24
N ASP A 202 -43.38 20.19 4.05
CA ASP A 202 -43.36 21.23 5.07
C ASP A 202 -42.14 21.09 6.00
N GLY A 203 -41.37 22.17 6.15
CA GLY A 203 -40.16 22.20 6.98
C GLY A 203 -38.85 21.89 6.24
N PHE A 204 -38.91 21.48 4.97
CA PHE A 204 -37.73 21.11 4.17
C PHE A 204 -37.55 21.97 2.90
N ASP A 205 -38.24 23.11 2.80
CA ASP A 205 -38.23 24.01 1.62
C ASP A 205 -36.82 24.46 1.18
N ALA A 206 -35.86 24.49 2.11
CA ALA A 206 -34.46 24.81 1.82
C ALA A 206 -33.75 23.76 0.94
N PHE A 207 -34.31 22.56 0.81
CA PHE A 207 -33.75 21.41 0.08
C PHE A 207 -34.46 21.16 -1.26
N ARG A 208 -34.90 22.23 -1.93
CA ARG A 208 -35.46 22.14 -3.28
C ARG A 208 -34.46 21.48 -4.23
N SER A 209 -34.94 20.44 -4.90
CA SER A 209 -34.16 19.67 -5.86
C SER A 209 -34.60 19.92 -7.30
N THR A 210 -33.68 19.73 -8.24
CA THR A 210 -34.02 19.63 -9.66
C THR A 210 -33.24 18.50 -10.32
N VAL A 211 -33.86 17.84 -11.29
CA VAL A 211 -33.21 16.81 -12.11
C VAL A 211 -32.85 17.43 -13.46
N ILE A 212 -31.56 17.43 -13.77
CA ILE A 212 -31.01 17.97 -15.02
C ILE A 212 -30.49 16.81 -15.86
N SER A 213 -31.01 16.72 -17.09
CA SER A 213 -30.69 15.62 -18.00
C SER A 213 -29.27 15.75 -18.57
N GLY A 214 -28.47 14.72 -18.34
CA GLY A 214 -27.13 14.53 -18.88
C GLY A 214 -27.10 13.81 -20.24
N LEU A 215 -28.10 14.02 -21.09
CA LEU A 215 -28.25 13.33 -22.38
C LEU A 215 -28.01 14.25 -23.58
N TYR A 216 -27.51 13.67 -24.68
CA TYR A 216 -27.26 14.38 -25.94
C TYR A 216 -27.71 13.57 -27.17
N PRO A 217 -28.08 14.23 -28.29
CA PRO A 217 -28.40 13.52 -29.53
C PRO A 217 -27.17 12.78 -30.08
N VAL A 218 -27.21 11.44 -30.05
CA VAL A 218 -26.04 10.59 -30.38
C VAL A 218 -25.56 10.82 -31.82
N ALA A 219 -26.48 11.11 -32.74
CA ALA A 219 -26.19 11.37 -34.14
C ALA A 219 -25.35 12.66 -34.37
N HIS A 220 -25.22 13.52 -33.37
CA HIS A 220 -24.45 14.77 -33.46
C HIS A 220 -23.00 14.64 -32.95
N GLY A 221 -22.57 13.44 -32.50
CA GLY A 221 -21.21 13.18 -32.05
C GLY A 221 -20.72 14.13 -30.96
N GLY A 222 -19.42 14.41 -30.91
CA GLY A 222 -18.82 15.27 -29.88
C GLY A 222 -19.30 16.71 -29.91
N ARG A 223 -19.72 17.24 -31.08
CA ARG A 223 -20.42 18.54 -31.15
C ARG A 223 -21.73 18.51 -30.35
N GLY A 224 -22.52 17.44 -30.50
CA GLY A 224 -23.76 17.25 -29.74
C GLY A 224 -23.50 17.15 -28.24
N MET A 225 -22.46 16.41 -27.86
CA MET A 225 -22.04 16.27 -26.47
C MET A 225 -21.63 17.62 -25.87
N ARG A 226 -20.80 18.41 -26.56
CA ARG A 226 -20.39 19.75 -26.14
C ARG A 226 -21.58 20.67 -25.89
N GLN A 227 -22.50 20.74 -26.84
CA GLN A 227 -23.72 21.56 -26.74
C GLN A 227 -24.60 21.13 -25.56
N ALA A 228 -24.67 19.84 -25.27
CA ALA A 228 -25.40 19.32 -24.13
C ALA A 228 -24.73 19.67 -22.79
N ILE A 229 -23.39 19.62 -22.71
CA ILE A 229 -22.65 20.08 -21.53
C ILE A 229 -22.90 21.59 -21.29
N ASP A 230 -22.83 22.41 -22.34
CA ASP A 230 -23.12 23.87 -22.24
C ASP A 230 -24.57 24.16 -21.87
N ARG A 231 -25.52 23.31 -22.30
CA ARG A 231 -26.91 23.36 -21.83
C ARG A 231 -26.98 23.06 -20.34
N VAL A 232 -26.40 21.95 -19.90
CA VAL A 232 -26.44 21.53 -18.49
C VAL A 232 -25.81 22.60 -17.60
N ARG A 233 -24.64 23.15 -17.94
CA ARG A 233 -24.00 24.25 -17.18
C ARG A 233 -24.96 25.42 -16.96
N ARG A 234 -25.65 25.87 -18.01
CA ARG A 234 -26.65 26.97 -17.91
C ARG A 234 -27.88 26.60 -17.08
N GLU A 235 -28.42 25.39 -17.28
CA GLU A 235 -29.58 24.90 -16.52
C GLU A 235 -29.26 24.77 -15.03
N VAL A 236 -28.04 24.35 -14.67
CA VAL A 236 -27.57 24.27 -13.29
C VAL A 236 -27.47 25.68 -12.68
N SER A 237 -26.82 26.64 -13.36
CA SER A 237 -26.72 28.02 -12.84
C SER A 237 -28.11 28.64 -12.64
N ALA A 238 -29.01 28.48 -13.61
CA ALA A 238 -30.39 28.96 -13.50
C ALA A 238 -31.14 28.30 -12.33
N ALA A 239 -31.00 26.99 -12.13
CA ALA A 239 -31.63 26.31 -11.01
C ALA A 239 -31.13 26.81 -9.65
N ILE A 240 -29.82 27.10 -9.53
CA ILE A 240 -29.23 27.66 -8.31
C ILE A 240 -29.73 29.10 -8.06
N GLU A 241 -29.91 29.88 -9.13
CA GLU A 241 -30.53 31.21 -9.06
C GLU A 241 -32.00 31.13 -8.61
N ASP A 242 -32.74 30.12 -9.06
CA ASP A 242 -34.13 29.83 -8.67
C ASP A 242 -34.26 29.22 -7.26
N GLY A 243 -33.15 29.06 -6.53
CA GLY A 243 -33.11 28.61 -5.14
C GLY A 243 -33.07 27.09 -4.96
N CYS A 244 -32.76 26.30 -5.99
CA CYS A 244 -32.49 24.88 -5.84
C CYS A 244 -31.12 24.68 -5.18
N SER A 245 -31.09 23.91 -4.08
CA SER A 245 -29.87 23.58 -3.34
C SER A 245 -29.41 22.14 -3.56
N LEU A 246 -30.24 21.28 -4.17
CA LEU A 246 -29.91 19.91 -4.56
C LEU A 246 -29.99 19.77 -6.09
N ILE A 247 -28.85 19.64 -6.76
CA ILE A 247 -28.79 19.47 -8.21
C ILE A 247 -28.55 17.99 -8.51
N ILE A 248 -29.50 17.33 -9.16
CA ILE A 248 -29.40 15.93 -9.57
C ILE A 248 -29.03 15.89 -11.05
N LEU A 249 -27.81 15.47 -11.37
CA LEU A 249 -27.37 15.22 -12.75
C LEU A 249 -27.69 13.76 -13.09
N SER A 250 -28.51 13.54 -14.12
CA SER A 250 -29.05 12.20 -14.43
C SER A 250 -28.83 11.78 -15.88
N ASP A 251 -28.28 10.57 -16.06
CA ASP A 251 -28.17 9.88 -17.35
C ASP A 251 -29.27 8.83 -17.58
N ARG A 252 -30.24 8.74 -16.65
CA ARG A 252 -31.18 7.62 -16.54
C ARG A 252 -32.00 7.42 -17.80
N GLU A 253 -32.57 8.47 -18.37
CA GLU A 253 -33.58 8.38 -19.45
C GLU A 253 -32.99 8.35 -20.87
N SER A 254 -31.89 7.61 -21.07
CA SER A 254 -31.36 7.33 -22.41
C SER A 254 -32.35 6.50 -23.25
N ASP A 255 -32.40 6.79 -24.55
CA ASP A 255 -33.30 6.18 -25.54
C ASP A 255 -32.59 5.99 -26.89
N GLU A 256 -33.29 5.57 -27.94
CA GLU A 256 -32.69 5.28 -29.25
C GLU A 256 -32.11 6.51 -29.99
N ARG A 257 -32.33 7.73 -29.48
CA ARG A 257 -31.84 9.00 -30.05
C ARG A 257 -30.86 9.73 -29.13
N LEU A 258 -31.07 9.61 -27.83
CA LEU A 258 -30.35 10.31 -26.78
C LEU A 258 -29.40 9.36 -26.07
N ALA A 259 -28.11 9.61 -26.23
CA ALA A 259 -27.06 8.89 -25.53
C ALA A 259 -26.65 9.65 -24.25
N PRO A 260 -26.15 8.92 -23.23
CA PRO A 260 -25.65 9.54 -22.01
C PRO A 260 -24.30 10.23 -22.24
N ILE A 261 -24.13 11.42 -21.66
CA ILE A 261 -22.80 11.99 -21.44
C ILE A 261 -22.12 11.14 -20.34
N PRO A 262 -20.87 10.69 -20.50
CA PRO A 262 -20.16 9.97 -19.45
C PRO A 262 -20.23 10.71 -18.12
N SER A 263 -20.64 10.03 -17.04
CA SER A 263 -21.01 10.71 -15.79
C SER A 263 -19.84 11.47 -15.18
N LEU A 264 -18.62 10.95 -15.31
CA LEU A 264 -17.39 11.61 -14.86
C LEU A 264 -17.16 12.96 -15.55
N LEU A 265 -17.31 12.99 -16.89
CA LEU A 265 -17.17 14.21 -17.69
C LEU A 265 -18.23 15.24 -17.29
N LEU A 266 -19.48 14.80 -17.17
CA LEU A 266 -20.59 15.67 -16.80
C LEU A 266 -20.39 16.26 -15.40
N THR A 267 -20.01 15.42 -14.43
CA THR A 267 -19.76 15.82 -13.05
C THR A 267 -18.65 16.86 -12.97
N SER A 268 -17.49 16.59 -13.57
CA SER A 268 -16.36 17.52 -13.54
C SER A 268 -16.68 18.82 -14.28
N ALA A 269 -17.31 18.75 -15.46
CA ALA A 269 -17.66 19.93 -16.25
C ALA A 269 -18.60 20.89 -15.51
N VAL A 270 -19.57 20.36 -14.75
CA VAL A 270 -20.48 21.15 -13.91
C VAL A 270 -19.78 21.64 -12.65
N HIS A 271 -18.99 20.79 -11.99
CA HIS A 271 -18.23 21.18 -10.81
C HIS A 271 -17.29 22.36 -11.09
N GLN A 272 -16.48 22.27 -12.14
CA GLN A 272 -15.54 23.32 -12.53
C GLN A 272 -16.25 24.61 -12.94
N HIS A 273 -17.38 24.51 -13.65
CA HIS A 273 -18.22 25.64 -13.99
C HIS A 273 -18.71 26.39 -12.74
N LEU A 274 -19.22 25.67 -11.74
CA LEU A 274 -19.68 26.26 -10.49
C LEU A 274 -18.54 26.83 -9.63
N VAL A 275 -17.34 26.25 -9.70
CA VAL A 275 -16.15 26.81 -9.03
C VAL A 275 -15.75 28.12 -9.70
N ALA A 276 -15.70 28.17 -11.03
CA ALA A 276 -15.39 29.37 -11.79
C ALA A 276 -16.41 30.50 -11.54
N GLU A 277 -17.70 30.16 -11.45
CA GLU A 277 -18.78 31.11 -11.11
C GLU A 277 -18.86 31.46 -9.62
N ARG A 278 -18.08 30.80 -8.75
CA ARG A 278 -18.12 30.94 -7.29
C ARG A 278 -19.50 30.62 -6.69
N THR A 279 -20.23 29.71 -7.34
CA THR A 279 -21.57 29.26 -6.93
C THR A 279 -21.58 27.83 -6.39
N ARG A 280 -20.44 27.11 -6.42
CA ARG A 280 -20.33 25.70 -5.97
C ARG A 280 -20.78 25.45 -4.53
N THR A 281 -20.63 26.42 -3.63
CA THR A 281 -21.08 26.32 -2.24
C THR A 281 -22.59 26.52 -2.08
N ARG A 282 -23.31 27.00 -3.09
CA ARG A 282 -24.75 27.27 -3.02
C ARG A 282 -25.63 26.05 -3.26
N ALA A 283 -25.07 24.95 -3.75
CA ALA A 283 -25.81 23.72 -4.00
C ALA A 283 -24.93 22.48 -3.93
N SER A 284 -25.54 21.33 -3.66
CA SER A 284 -24.91 20.02 -3.74
C SER A 284 -25.13 19.37 -5.10
N LEU A 285 -24.12 18.64 -5.58
CA LEU A 285 -24.16 17.86 -6.81
C LEU A 285 -24.41 16.38 -6.48
N ILE A 286 -25.57 15.87 -6.86
CA ILE A 286 -25.96 14.47 -6.72
C ILE A 286 -25.92 13.83 -8.11
N ILE A 287 -25.17 12.74 -8.26
CA ILE A 287 -24.97 12.09 -9.56
C ILE A 287 -25.80 10.82 -9.63
N GLU A 288 -26.85 10.82 -10.44
CA GLU A 288 -27.61 9.63 -10.81
C GLU A 288 -26.99 9.05 -12.09
N THR A 289 -26.27 7.94 -11.94
CA THR A 289 -25.37 7.40 -12.98
C THR A 289 -25.65 5.93 -13.27
N GLY A 290 -25.68 5.62 -14.56
CA GLY A 290 -25.76 4.26 -15.08
C GLY A 290 -24.41 3.66 -15.46
N ASP A 291 -23.36 4.45 -15.70
CA ASP A 291 -22.02 3.95 -16.04
C ASP A 291 -21.11 3.63 -14.84
N ALA A 292 -21.39 4.19 -13.65
CA ALA A 292 -20.63 3.91 -12.44
C ALA A 292 -21.03 2.57 -11.80
N ARG A 293 -20.08 1.61 -11.78
CA ARG A 293 -20.30 0.24 -11.30
C ARG A 293 -19.15 -0.37 -10.50
N GLU A 294 -17.95 0.19 -10.65
CA GLU A 294 -16.76 -0.20 -9.89
C GLU A 294 -16.44 0.84 -8.82
N VAL A 295 -15.84 0.42 -7.71
CA VAL A 295 -15.41 1.31 -6.61
C VAL A 295 -14.59 2.50 -7.13
N HIS A 296 -13.71 2.27 -8.12
CA HIS A 296 -12.95 3.33 -8.78
C HIS A 296 -13.84 4.42 -9.38
N HIS A 297 -14.95 4.07 -10.01
CA HIS A 297 -15.87 5.02 -10.63
C HIS A 297 -16.49 5.94 -9.58
N MET A 298 -16.91 5.38 -8.43
CA MET A 298 -17.41 6.18 -7.31
C MET A 298 -16.32 7.11 -6.75
N ALA A 299 -15.08 6.62 -6.59
CA ALA A 299 -13.98 7.45 -6.13
C ALA A 299 -13.64 8.60 -7.10
N MET A 300 -13.68 8.35 -8.41
CA MET A 300 -13.45 9.39 -9.43
C MET A 300 -14.57 10.43 -9.41
N LEU A 301 -15.83 10.02 -9.35
CA LEU A 301 -16.95 10.97 -9.25
C LEU A 301 -16.83 11.88 -8.01
N LEU A 302 -16.42 11.34 -6.86
CA LEU A 302 -16.17 12.14 -5.66
C LEU A 302 -14.99 13.11 -5.84
N THR A 303 -13.83 12.63 -6.32
CA THR A 303 -12.64 13.48 -6.46
C THR A 303 -12.82 14.58 -7.50
N PHE A 304 -13.77 14.43 -8.42
CA PHE A 304 -14.15 15.45 -9.41
C PHE A 304 -15.43 16.23 -9.06
N GLY A 305 -15.93 16.10 -7.82
CA GLY A 305 -16.83 17.08 -7.23
C GLY A 305 -18.24 16.62 -6.89
N ALA A 306 -18.57 15.32 -7.00
CA ALA A 306 -19.85 14.79 -6.53
C ALA A 306 -19.99 14.89 -4.99
N ASP A 307 -21.14 15.37 -4.51
CA ASP A 307 -21.50 15.34 -3.08
C ASP A 307 -22.12 14.00 -2.67
N ALA A 308 -22.92 13.42 -3.56
CA ALA A 308 -23.49 12.08 -3.43
C ALA A 308 -23.67 11.40 -4.80
N ILE A 309 -23.70 10.07 -4.82
CA ILE A 309 -23.73 9.25 -6.03
C ILE A 309 -24.78 8.16 -5.86
N ASN A 310 -25.70 8.06 -6.81
CA ASN A 310 -26.63 6.95 -6.94
C ASN A 310 -26.24 6.10 -8.18
N PRO A 311 -25.52 4.99 -7.99
CA PRO A 311 -25.17 4.07 -9.08
C PRO A 311 -26.36 3.17 -9.44
N TYR A 312 -27.43 3.76 -9.97
CA TYR A 312 -28.75 3.11 -10.00
C TYR A 312 -28.78 1.81 -10.79
N MET A 313 -27.98 1.71 -11.88
CA MET A 313 -27.91 0.50 -12.70
C MET A 313 -27.27 -0.68 -11.97
N VAL A 314 -26.45 -0.45 -10.94
CA VAL A 314 -25.95 -1.53 -10.10
C VAL A 314 -27.09 -2.16 -9.31
N MET A 315 -27.96 -1.35 -8.71
CA MET A 315 -29.11 -1.84 -7.94
C MET A 315 -30.10 -2.60 -8.84
N GLU A 316 -30.37 -2.09 -10.06
CA GLU A 316 -31.18 -2.83 -11.05
C GLU A 316 -30.52 -4.17 -11.45
N THR A 317 -29.19 -4.20 -11.54
CA THR A 317 -28.44 -5.43 -11.85
C THR A 317 -28.49 -6.44 -10.70
N ILE A 318 -28.44 -5.97 -9.44
CA ILE A 318 -28.59 -6.82 -8.25
C ILE A 318 -30.01 -7.41 -8.18
N ASP A 319 -31.03 -6.63 -8.52
CA ASP A 319 -32.41 -7.10 -8.60
C ASP A 319 -32.57 -8.24 -9.63
N GLU A 320 -31.95 -8.11 -10.81
CA GLU A 320 -31.89 -9.20 -11.82
C GLU A 320 -31.17 -10.45 -11.31
N LEU A 321 -30.04 -10.30 -10.59
CA LEU A 321 -29.36 -11.43 -9.94
C LEU A 321 -30.26 -12.13 -8.91
N GLY A 322 -31.06 -11.35 -8.18
CA GLY A 322 -32.06 -11.85 -7.23
C GLY A 322 -33.15 -12.67 -7.92
N LYS A 323 -33.75 -12.12 -8.99
CA LYS A 323 -34.77 -12.83 -9.80
C LYS A 323 -34.24 -14.15 -10.38
N GLN A 324 -32.93 -14.22 -10.67
CA GLN A 324 -32.25 -15.41 -11.17
C GLN A 324 -31.79 -16.39 -10.07
N GLY A 325 -31.97 -16.07 -8.79
CA GLY A 325 -31.52 -16.91 -7.66
C GLY A 325 -30.01 -16.96 -7.46
N ARG A 326 -29.25 -15.96 -7.94
CA ARG A 326 -27.78 -15.95 -7.95
C ARG A 326 -27.15 -15.28 -6.73
N LEU A 327 -27.95 -14.65 -5.87
CA LEU A 327 -27.52 -14.01 -4.62
C LEU A 327 -27.32 -15.01 -3.46
N GLY A 328 -27.67 -16.29 -3.64
CA GLY A 328 -27.59 -17.30 -2.58
C GLY A 328 -28.64 -17.05 -1.50
N GLY A 329 -28.20 -16.93 -0.24
CA GLY A 329 -29.09 -16.73 0.92
C GLY A 329 -29.41 -15.28 1.25
N VAL A 330 -28.91 -14.30 0.48
CA VAL A 330 -29.10 -12.87 0.71
C VAL A 330 -30.25 -12.35 -0.16
N ASP A 331 -31.21 -11.63 0.42
CA ASP A 331 -32.29 -10.98 -0.34
C ASP A 331 -31.79 -9.73 -1.09
N VAL A 332 -32.61 -9.23 -2.03
CA VAL A 332 -32.22 -8.11 -2.92
C VAL A 332 -31.97 -6.81 -2.15
N GLU A 333 -32.77 -6.54 -1.12
CA GLU A 333 -32.64 -5.31 -0.34
C GLU A 333 -31.34 -5.29 0.45
N GLN A 334 -31.05 -6.39 1.16
CA GLN A 334 -29.80 -6.58 1.87
C GLN A 334 -28.61 -6.60 0.92
N ALA A 335 -28.73 -7.20 -0.26
CA ALA A 335 -27.68 -7.22 -1.27
C ALA A 335 -27.34 -5.81 -1.79
N CYS A 336 -28.34 -4.95 -1.99
CA CYS A 336 -28.13 -3.55 -2.36
C CYS A 336 -27.44 -2.76 -1.22
N ARG A 337 -27.87 -2.96 0.03
CA ARG A 337 -27.23 -2.34 1.21
C ARG A 337 -25.77 -2.81 1.38
N ASN A 338 -25.51 -4.10 1.18
CA ASN A 338 -24.18 -4.69 1.18
C ASN A 338 -23.29 -4.06 0.10
N PHE A 339 -23.84 -3.87 -1.11
CA PHE A 339 -23.09 -3.20 -2.18
C PHE A 339 -22.68 -1.79 -1.78
N ILE A 340 -23.62 -0.98 -1.27
CA ILE A 340 -23.34 0.39 -0.81
C ILE A 340 -22.31 0.41 0.32
N ALA A 341 -22.47 -0.45 1.33
CA ALA A 341 -21.54 -0.53 2.46
C ALA A 341 -20.13 -0.96 2.02
N GLY A 342 -20.02 -1.99 1.18
CA GLY A 342 -18.75 -2.49 0.68
C GLY A 342 -18.05 -1.52 -0.27
N ALA A 343 -18.80 -0.86 -1.17
CA ALA A 343 -18.26 0.18 -2.04
C ALA A 343 -17.81 1.41 -1.23
N ALA A 344 -18.57 1.84 -0.23
CA ALA A 344 -18.22 2.97 0.64
C ALA A 344 -16.93 2.70 1.43
N ALA A 345 -16.82 1.52 2.06
CA ALA A 345 -15.59 1.10 2.75
C ALA A 345 -14.39 1.03 1.79
N SER A 346 -14.61 0.60 0.55
CA SER A 346 -13.55 0.53 -0.46
C SER A 346 -13.16 1.92 -1.00
N VAL A 347 -14.08 2.87 -1.10
CA VAL A 347 -13.77 4.29 -1.39
C VAL A 347 -12.92 4.89 -0.27
N GLN A 348 -13.28 4.62 0.99
CA GLN A 348 -12.49 5.05 2.15
C GLN A 348 -11.05 4.54 2.08
N LYS A 349 -10.89 3.29 1.64
CA LYS A 349 -9.58 2.69 1.40
C LYS A 349 -8.82 3.35 0.24
N ILE A 350 -9.49 3.75 -0.84
CA ILE A 350 -8.85 4.54 -1.91
C ILE A 350 -8.36 5.89 -1.38
N MET A 351 -9.16 6.59 -0.58
CA MET A 351 -8.76 7.85 0.06
C MET A 351 -7.54 7.65 0.97
N SER A 352 -7.54 6.55 1.74
CA SER A 352 -6.48 6.23 2.68
C SER A 352 -5.14 5.93 2.01
N LYS A 353 -5.12 5.55 0.71
CA LYS A 353 -3.88 5.41 -0.07
C LYS A 353 -3.07 6.69 -0.10
N MET A 354 -3.71 7.86 -0.03
CA MET A 354 -3.07 9.18 0.03
C MET A 354 -2.95 9.72 1.47
N GLY A 355 -3.35 8.94 2.48
CA GLY A 355 -3.40 9.39 3.88
C GLY A 355 -4.59 10.28 4.20
N ILE A 356 -5.63 10.32 3.35
CA ILE A 356 -6.81 11.16 3.55
C ILE A 356 -7.86 10.45 4.40
N ALA A 357 -8.24 11.08 5.51
CA ALA A 357 -9.16 10.48 6.49
C ALA A 357 -10.64 10.78 6.22
N THR A 358 -10.99 11.89 5.56
CA THR A 358 -12.40 12.33 5.39
C THR A 358 -12.79 12.53 3.93
N VAL A 359 -14.02 12.12 3.58
CA VAL A 359 -14.54 12.27 2.20
C VAL A 359 -14.70 13.74 1.82
N ALA A 360 -14.91 14.62 2.80
CA ALA A 360 -14.99 16.06 2.60
C ALA A 360 -13.68 16.63 2.03
N SER A 361 -12.52 16.16 2.53
CA SER A 361 -11.20 16.56 2.01
C SER A 361 -10.86 15.91 0.67
N TYR A 362 -11.40 14.71 0.39
CA TYR A 362 -11.16 14.00 -0.86
C TYR A 362 -11.98 14.57 -2.03
N ARG A 363 -13.15 15.15 -1.75
CA ARG A 363 -14.04 15.72 -2.75
C ARG A 363 -13.42 16.92 -3.44
N GLY A 364 -13.40 16.89 -4.77
CA GLY A 364 -12.81 17.98 -5.57
C GLY A 364 -11.28 18.03 -5.52
N ALA A 365 -10.60 17.06 -4.89
CA ALA A 365 -9.14 17.05 -4.74
C ALA A 365 -8.39 16.67 -6.03
N GLN A 366 -9.09 16.13 -7.05
CA GLN A 366 -8.53 15.72 -8.34
C GLN A 366 -7.33 14.77 -8.22
N LEU A 367 -7.41 13.79 -7.30
CA LEU A 367 -6.32 12.85 -7.00
C LEU A 367 -6.29 11.69 -8.00
N ALA A 368 -6.04 12.01 -9.27
CA ALA A 368 -5.97 11.05 -10.36
C ALA A 368 -4.87 11.39 -11.37
N ASP A 369 -4.12 10.38 -11.77
CA ASP A 369 -3.18 10.45 -12.89
C ASP A 369 -3.92 10.20 -14.21
N VAL A 370 -3.66 11.02 -15.22
CA VAL A 370 -4.37 10.93 -16.51
C VAL A 370 -3.43 10.49 -17.62
N THR A 371 -3.78 9.43 -18.35
CA THR A 371 -2.99 8.95 -19.49
C THR A 371 -3.86 8.82 -20.73
N GLY A 372 -3.49 9.52 -21.81
CA GLY A 372 -4.12 9.37 -23.13
C GLY A 372 -5.38 10.20 -23.37
N LEU A 373 -5.58 11.26 -22.59
CA LEU A 373 -6.57 12.31 -22.86
C LEU A 373 -5.86 13.57 -23.35
N SER A 374 -6.45 14.27 -24.32
CA SER A 374 -5.90 15.53 -24.82
C SER A 374 -5.85 16.58 -23.71
N GLN A 375 -4.77 17.36 -23.65
CA GLN A 375 -4.65 18.42 -22.65
C GLN A 375 -5.76 19.47 -22.79
N ALA A 376 -6.19 19.76 -24.03
CA ALA A 376 -7.31 20.68 -24.28
C ALA A 376 -8.66 20.20 -23.70
N LEU A 377 -8.92 18.89 -23.68
CA LEU A 377 -10.09 18.33 -23.01
C LEU A 377 -9.99 18.50 -21.49
N LEU A 378 -8.81 18.25 -20.92
CA LEU A 378 -8.56 18.39 -19.49
C LEU A 378 -8.66 19.84 -19.04
N ASP A 379 -8.07 20.78 -19.78
CA ASP A 379 -8.13 22.20 -19.44
C ASP A 379 -9.59 22.72 -19.36
N GLU A 380 -10.46 22.24 -20.26
CA GLU A 380 -11.86 22.65 -20.36
C GLU A 380 -12.80 21.97 -19.35
N TYR A 381 -12.62 20.67 -19.08
CA TYR A 381 -13.58 19.90 -18.27
C TYR A 381 -13.01 19.31 -16.97
N PHE A 382 -11.69 19.25 -16.83
CA PHE A 382 -10.96 18.69 -15.69
C PHE A 382 -9.82 19.63 -15.25
N THR A 383 -10.07 20.95 -15.26
CA THR A 383 -9.07 21.99 -15.08
C THR A 383 -8.13 21.71 -13.91
N GLY A 384 -6.82 21.73 -14.15
CA GLY A 384 -5.79 21.39 -13.16
C GLY A 384 -5.15 20.01 -13.35
N CYS A 385 -5.80 19.10 -14.06
CA CYS A 385 -5.21 17.81 -14.44
C CYS A 385 -4.20 17.95 -15.58
N VAL A 386 -3.15 17.12 -15.54
CA VAL A 386 -2.10 17.06 -16.57
C VAL A 386 -2.09 15.66 -17.20
N SER A 387 -1.98 15.60 -18.52
CA SER A 387 -1.70 14.34 -19.21
C SER A 387 -0.26 14.32 -19.73
N PRO A 388 0.64 13.50 -19.13
CA PRO A 388 2.02 13.35 -19.59
C PRO A 388 2.14 12.85 -21.03
N ILE A 389 1.13 12.10 -21.50
CA ILE A 389 0.98 11.66 -22.89
C ILE A 389 -0.41 12.09 -23.32
N SER A 390 -0.48 13.17 -24.11
CA SER A 390 -1.75 13.63 -24.67
C SER A 390 -2.35 12.56 -25.60
N GLY A 391 -3.67 12.55 -25.72
CA GLY A 391 -4.39 11.60 -26.57
C GLY A 391 -5.75 12.12 -27.00
N ILE A 392 -6.81 11.34 -26.74
CA ILE A 392 -8.12 11.57 -27.35
C ILE A 392 -8.86 12.80 -26.82
N GLY A 393 -9.75 13.35 -27.64
CA GLY A 393 -10.61 14.48 -27.32
C GLY A 393 -12.08 14.08 -27.08
N LEU A 394 -12.94 15.10 -27.12
CA LEU A 394 -14.38 14.94 -26.88
C LEU A 394 -15.08 14.15 -28.01
N ASP A 395 -14.59 14.27 -29.24
CA ASP A 395 -15.20 13.62 -30.40
C ASP A 395 -15.02 12.09 -30.32
N GLU A 396 -13.82 11.62 -29.98
CA GLU A 396 -13.54 10.19 -29.80
C GLU A 396 -14.30 9.60 -28.60
N ILE A 397 -14.44 10.38 -27.52
CA ILE A 397 -15.27 9.98 -26.36
C ILE A 397 -16.73 9.80 -26.79
N ALA A 398 -17.26 10.70 -27.62
CA ALA A 398 -18.61 10.59 -28.14
C ALA A 398 -18.76 9.39 -29.10
N ASP A 399 -17.74 9.10 -29.93
CA ASP A 399 -17.73 7.92 -30.79
C ASP A 399 -17.75 6.61 -29.98
N ALA A 400 -16.98 6.54 -28.89
CA ALA A 400 -17.00 5.40 -27.97
C ALA A 400 -18.40 5.18 -27.36
N VAL A 401 -19.07 6.26 -26.93
CA VAL A 401 -20.46 6.20 -26.47
C VAL A 401 -21.40 5.74 -27.59
N ALA A 402 -21.23 6.25 -28.81
CA ALA A 402 -22.07 5.91 -29.96
C ALA A 402 -21.95 4.43 -30.37
N VAL A 403 -20.77 3.82 -30.21
CA VAL A 403 -20.56 2.38 -30.45
C VAL A 403 -21.42 1.53 -29.50
N ARG A 404 -21.34 1.80 -28.19
CA ARG A 404 -22.15 1.08 -27.18
C ARG A 404 -23.65 1.33 -27.35
N HIS A 405 -24.01 2.58 -27.61
CA HIS A 405 -25.40 2.98 -27.87
C HIS A 405 -25.99 2.22 -29.07
N ARG A 406 -25.26 2.16 -30.19
CA ARG A 406 -25.69 1.40 -31.38
C ARG A 406 -25.84 -0.10 -31.12
N PHE A 407 -24.97 -0.66 -30.30
CA PHE A 407 -25.07 -2.07 -29.89
C PHE A 407 -26.32 -2.34 -29.03
N ALA A 408 -26.75 -1.39 -28.21
CA ALA A 408 -27.99 -1.50 -27.45
C ALA A 408 -29.23 -1.42 -28.36
N PHE A 409 -29.21 -0.56 -29.38
CA PHE A 409 -30.34 -0.28 -30.30
C PHE A 409 -30.12 -0.87 -31.71
N LEU A 410 -29.88 -2.18 -31.80
CA LEU A 410 -29.70 -2.86 -33.09
C LEU A 410 -30.98 -2.82 -33.93
N PRO A 411 -30.89 -2.63 -35.26
CA PRO A 411 -32.04 -2.73 -36.16
C PRO A 411 -32.74 -4.10 -36.16
N ARG A 412 -32.00 -5.16 -35.77
CA ARG A 412 -32.47 -6.55 -35.63
C ARG A 412 -32.03 -7.11 -34.27
N PRO A 413 -32.85 -6.95 -33.22
CA PRO A 413 -32.51 -7.38 -31.86
C PRO A 413 -32.16 -8.88 -31.76
N GLU A 414 -32.72 -9.72 -32.63
CA GLU A 414 -32.44 -11.16 -32.71
C GLU A 414 -30.97 -11.49 -33.03
N GLU A 415 -30.19 -10.57 -33.60
CA GLU A 415 -28.76 -10.77 -33.87
C GLU A 415 -27.94 -10.95 -32.57
N ALA A 416 -28.45 -10.43 -31.44
CA ALA A 416 -27.88 -10.60 -30.11
C ALA A 416 -28.63 -11.64 -29.24
N ALA A 417 -29.54 -12.44 -29.79
CA ALA A 417 -30.39 -13.35 -29.01
C ALA A 417 -29.63 -14.46 -28.26
N HIS A 418 -28.38 -14.72 -28.63
CA HIS A 418 -27.56 -15.77 -28.01
C HIS A 418 -26.96 -15.35 -26.66
N ARG A 419 -26.87 -14.04 -26.36
CA ARG A 419 -26.37 -13.50 -25.07
C ARG A 419 -26.95 -12.10 -24.76
N GLU A 420 -27.32 -11.87 -23.51
CA GLU A 420 -27.82 -10.57 -23.08
C GLU A 420 -26.71 -9.52 -22.95
N LEU A 421 -25.56 -9.89 -22.40
CA LEU A 421 -24.39 -9.02 -22.19
C LEU A 421 -23.14 -9.57 -22.87
N GLU A 422 -22.15 -8.72 -23.11
CA GLU A 422 -20.82 -9.16 -23.54
C GLU A 422 -20.11 -9.94 -22.42
N ILE A 423 -19.28 -10.93 -22.74
CA ILE A 423 -18.58 -11.75 -21.75
C ILE A 423 -17.61 -10.91 -20.88
N GLY A 424 -16.98 -9.89 -21.45
CA GLY A 424 -15.87 -9.16 -20.83
C GLY A 424 -14.51 -9.71 -21.29
N GLY A 425 -13.57 -9.89 -20.36
CA GLY A 425 -12.21 -10.38 -20.63
C GLY A 425 -11.11 -9.41 -20.22
N GLU A 426 -11.37 -8.53 -19.24
CA GLU A 426 -10.40 -7.59 -18.69
C GLU A 426 -9.61 -8.18 -17.53
N TYR A 427 -10.29 -8.92 -16.65
CA TYR A 427 -9.67 -9.48 -15.45
C TYR A 427 -9.10 -10.86 -15.69
N LYS A 428 -9.69 -11.62 -16.62
CA LYS A 428 -9.24 -12.95 -17.03
C LYS A 428 -9.28 -13.08 -18.55
N TRP A 429 -8.25 -13.72 -19.11
CA TRP A 429 -8.22 -14.02 -20.53
C TRP A 429 -9.45 -14.82 -20.97
N ARG A 430 -10.05 -14.38 -22.08
CA ARG A 430 -11.15 -15.01 -22.79
C ARG A 430 -10.83 -15.00 -24.27
N ARG A 431 -11.28 -16.03 -24.99
CA ARG A 431 -11.04 -16.14 -26.45
C ARG A 431 -11.67 -14.98 -27.25
N GLU A 432 -12.82 -14.50 -26.79
CA GLU A 432 -13.58 -13.38 -27.36
C GLU A 432 -13.39 -12.08 -26.56
N GLY A 433 -12.44 -12.04 -25.61
CA GLY A 433 -12.22 -10.91 -24.72
C GLY A 433 -11.10 -9.97 -25.17
N GLU A 434 -10.66 -9.11 -24.25
CA GLU A 434 -9.52 -8.21 -24.48
C GLU A 434 -8.22 -8.99 -24.73
N TYR A 435 -7.28 -8.36 -25.42
CA TYR A 435 -5.97 -8.95 -25.64
C TYR A 435 -5.16 -8.99 -24.32
N HIS A 436 -4.48 -10.12 -24.11
CA HIS A 436 -3.54 -10.30 -23.01
C HIS A 436 -2.16 -10.69 -23.55
N LEU A 437 -1.11 -10.06 -23.01
CA LEU A 437 0.28 -10.39 -23.35
C LEU A 437 0.61 -11.85 -22.98
N PHE A 438 0.12 -12.34 -21.84
CA PHE A 438 0.16 -13.76 -21.52
C PHE A 438 -1.15 -14.44 -21.92
N ASN A 439 -1.11 -15.12 -23.06
CA ASN A 439 -2.18 -15.95 -23.58
C ASN A 439 -1.67 -17.40 -23.75
N PRO A 440 -2.55 -18.38 -24.01
CA PRO A 440 -2.14 -19.79 -24.11
C PRO A 440 -0.98 -20.06 -25.08
N GLU A 441 -0.89 -19.29 -26.18
CA GLU A 441 0.18 -19.46 -27.16
C GLU A 441 1.52 -18.91 -26.65
N THR A 442 1.56 -17.70 -26.10
CA THR A 442 2.81 -17.10 -25.58
C THR A 442 3.34 -17.89 -24.39
N ILE A 443 2.46 -18.36 -23.51
CA ILE A 443 2.81 -19.25 -22.38
C ILE A 443 3.46 -20.54 -22.87
N PHE A 444 2.83 -21.22 -23.85
CA PHE A 444 3.34 -22.48 -24.38
C PHE A 444 4.74 -22.31 -25.00
N LYS A 445 4.93 -21.30 -25.85
CA LYS A 445 6.22 -21.07 -26.51
C LYS A 445 7.33 -20.75 -25.51
N LEU A 446 7.06 -19.89 -24.53
CA LEU A 446 8.03 -19.53 -23.49
C LEU A 446 8.47 -20.77 -22.69
N GLN A 447 7.52 -21.58 -22.21
CA GLN A 447 7.81 -22.82 -21.50
C GLN A 447 8.55 -23.83 -22.38
N HIS A 448 8.16 -23.97 -23.64
CA HIS A 448 8.79 -24.92 -24.55
C HIS A 448 10.24 -24.53 -24.88
N ALA A 449 10.49 -23.26 -25.18
CA ALA A 449 11.82 -22.75 -25.50
C ALA A 449 12.81 -22.97 -24.34
N THR A 450 12.39 -22.65 -23.12
CA THR A 450 13.21 -22.73 -21.90
C THR A 450 13.44 -24.15 -21.41
N ARG A 451 12.45 -25.04 -21.56
CA ARG A 451 12.60 -26.49 -21.28
C ARG A 451 13.53 -27.20 -22.27
N THR A 452 13.47 -26.83 -23.54
CA THR A 452 14.27 -27.46 -24.60
C THR A 452 15.62 -26.79 -24.84
N GLY A 453 15.91 -25.68 -24.17
CA GLY A 453 17.13 -24.90 -24.41
C GLY A 453 17.23 -24.33 -25.83
N THR A 454 16.10 -24.11 -26.53
CA THR A 454 16.11 -23.72 -27.95
C THR A 454 15.81 -22.23 -28.14
N TYR A 455 16.86 -21.44 -28.36
CA TYR A 455 16.77 -19.99 -28.56
C TYR A 455 15.88 -19.57 -29.75
N ARG A 456 15.87 -20.34 -30.84
CA ARG A 456 15.00 -20.06 -32.00
C ARG A 456 13.51 -20.00 -31.62
N ILE A 457 13.04 -20.89 -30.74
CA ILE A 457 11.64 -20.92 -30.28
C ILE A 457 11.39 -19.73 -29.33
N PHE A 458 12.41 -19.32 -28.56
CA PHE A 458 12.35 -18.12 -27.74
C PHE A 458 12.13 -16.87 -28.61
N LYS A 459 12.85 -16.74 -29.73
CA LYS A 459 12.61 -15.64 -30.69
C LYS A 459 11.20 -15.65 -31.27
N GLU A 460 10.60 -16.81 -31.52
CA GLU A 460 9.19 -16.87 -31.94
C GLU A 460 8.21 -16.44 -30.83
N TYR A 461 8.60 -16.59 -29.56
CA TYR A 461 7.85 -16.08 -28.41
C TYR A 461 8.01 -14.55 -28.32
N THR A 462 9.25 -14.04 -28.37
CA THR A 462 9.49 -12.60 -28.26
C THR A 462 8.90 -11.85 -29.43
N GLU A 463 8.97 -12.39 -30.65
CA GLU A 463 8.27 -11.83 -31.82
C GLU A 463 6.76 -11.74 -31.58
N LYS A 464 6.11 -12.72 -30.94
CA LYS A 464 4.67 -12.63 -30.65
C LYS A 464 4.30 -11.61 -29.57
N VAL A 465 5.23 -11.30 -28.67
CA VAL A 465 5.06 -10.28 -27.62
C VAL A 465 5.40 -8.88 -28.15
N ASP A 466 6.42 -8.77 -28.99
CA ASP A 466 7.00 -7.52 -29.50
C ASP A 466 6.36 -7.05 -30.83
N ASN A 467 5.86 -7.98 -31.65
CA ASN A 467 5.19 -7.67 -32.93
C ASN A 467 3.77 -7.14 -32.66
N GLN A 468 3.74 -5.94 -32.10
CA GLN A 468 2.55 -5.16 -31.76
C GLN A 468 2.12 -4.25 -32.94
N SER A 469 2.57 -4.55 -34.16
CA SER A 469 2.19 -3.80 -35.37
C SER A 469 0.69 -3.93 -35.72
N ALA A 470 -0.01 -4.93 -35.17
CA ALA A 470 -1.44 -5.16 -35.39
C ALA A 470 -2.31 -5.13 -34.11
N ARG A 471 -1.73 -5.21 -32.91
CA ARG A 471 -2.44 -5.20 -31.61
C ARG A 471 -1.56 -4.57 -30.54
N LEU A 472 -1.74 -3.27 -30.30
CA LEU A 472 -0.97 -2.51 -29.31
C LEU A 472 -1.44 -2.90 -27.90
N ALA A 473 -0.49 -3.14 -26.99
CA ALA A 473 -0.82 -3.51 -25.61
C ALA A 473 -0.02 -2.74 -24.56
N THR A 474 1.07 -2.08 -24.95
CA THR A 474 1.97 -1.39 -24.03
C THR A 474 2.50 -0.12 -24.69
N LEU A 475 2.84 0.91 -23.90
CA LEU A 475 3.43 2.14 -24.45
C LEU A 475 4.73 1.85 -25.19
N ARG A 476 5.59 0.98 -24.64
CA ARG A 476 6.79 0.50 -25.33
C ARG A 476 6.54 -0.25 -26.63
N GLY A 477 5.32 -0.72 -26.90
CA GLY A 477 4.92 -1.27 -28.20
C GLY A 477 4.84 -0.22 -29.31
N MET A 478 4.66 1.05 -28.94
CA MET A 478 4.64 2.21 -29.83
C MET A 478 6.02 2.86 -30.02
N ILE A 479 7.08 2.24 -29.52
CA ILE A 479 8.44 2.77 -29.61
C ILE A 479 9.21 1.97 -30.67
N ASP A 480 9.96 2.62 -31.53
CA ASP A 480 10.94 1.98 -32.40
C ASP A 480 12.35 2.33 -31.91
N LEU A 481 13.24 1.34 -32.04
CA LEU A 481 14.66 1.51 -31.74
C LEU A 481 15.34 2.09 -32.98
N HIS A 482 16.13 3.14 -32.79
CA HIS A 482 16.85 3.82 -33.87
C HIS A 482 18.22 4.28 -33.39
N SER A 483 19.25 4.18 -34.23
CA SER A 483 20.58 4.70 -33.90
C SER A 483 21.25 5.30 -35.13
N ASP A 484 21.91 6.46 -34.94
CA ASP A 484 22.82 7.03 -35.93
C ASP A 484 24.24 6.43 -35.82
N ARG A 485 24.49 5.57 -34.82
CA ARG A 485 25.75 4.86 -34.65
C ARG A 485 25.84 3.71 -35.64
N ARG A 486 27.07 3.35 -36.01
CA ARG A 486 27.29 2.19 -36.87
C ARG A 486 27.04 0.89 -36.07
N PRO A 487 26.20 -0.04 -36.55
CA PRO A 487 26.06 -1.35 -35.94
C PRO A 487 27.41 -2.07 -35.83
N ILE A 488 27.60 -2.82 -34.76
CA ILE A 488 28.81 -3.58 -34.48
C ILE A 488 28.53 -5.10 -34.50
N PRO A 489 29.55 -5.95 -34.66
CA PRO A 489 29.40 -7.39 -34.45
C PRO A 489 28.95 -7.70 -33.02
N VAL A 490 28.07 -8.68 -32.84
CA VAL A 490 27.58 -9.08 -31.51
C VAL A 490 28.71 -9.59 -30.60
N GLU A 491 29.80 -10.05 -31.19
CA GLU A 491 31.01 -10.49 -30.50
C GLU A 491 31.77 -9.35 -29.81
N GLU A 492 31.57 -8.09 -30.24
CA GLU A 492 32.12 -6.90 -29.56
C GLU A 492 31.28 -6.47 -28.34
N VAL A 493 30.05 -6.96 -28.22
CA VAL A 493 29.18 -6.66 -27.08
C VAL A 493 29.55 -7.52 -25.89
N GLU A 494 29.49 -6.93 -24.70
CA GLU A 494 29.70 -7.60 -23.41
C GLU A 494 29.01 -8.98 -23.36
N PRO A 495 29.63 -9.98 -22.73
CA PRO A 495 29.11 -11.34 -22.77
C PRO A 495 27.84 -11.48 -21.93
N VAL A 496 27.08 -12.54 -22.20
CA VAL A 496 25.85 -12.87 -21.45
C VAL A 496 26.09 -12.90 -19.94
N SER A 497 27.26 -13.39 -19.51
CA SER A 497 27.64 -13.49 -18.09
C SER A 497 27.66 -12.14 -17.37
N GLU A 498 27.97 -11.03 -18.05
CA GLU A 498 27.93 -9.69 -17.45
C GLU A 498 26.50 -9.14 -17.41
N ILE A 499 25.74 -9.30 -18.49
CA ILE A 499 24.37 -8.79 -18.60
C ILE A 499 23.44 -9.42 -17.55
N VAL A 500 23.53 -10.72 -17.31
CA VAL A 500 22.65 -11.41 -16.35
C VAL A 500 22.84 -10.96 -14.90
N THR A 501 23.99 -10.37 -14.56
CA THR A 501 24.22 -9.81 -13.21
C THR A 501 23.31 -8.61 -12.90
N ARG A 502 22.83 -7.94 -13.95
CA ARG A 502 21.87 -6.82 -13.89
C ARG A 502 20.43 -7.29 -13.79
N PHE A 503 20.19 -8.60 -13.91
CA PHE A 503 18.85 -9.17 -13.82
C PHE A 503 18.55 -9.64 -12.40
N SER A 504 17.28 -9.42 -12.02
CA SER A 504 16.75 -9.92 -10.78
C SER A 504 15.40 -10.60 -10.96
N THR A 505 15.11 -11.62 -10.15
CA THR A 505 13.73 -12.07 -9.98
C THR A 505 13.01 -11.12 -9.03
N GLY A 506 11.76 -10.78 -9.37
CA GLY A 506 10.96 -9.84 -8.60
C GLY A 506 10.64 -10.35 -7.19
N ALA A 507 10.35 -9.42 -6.27
CA ALA A 507 10.01 -9.70 -4.89
C ALA A 507 8.70 -10.49 -4.76
N MET A 508 8.78 -11.80 -4.53
CA MET A 508 7.63 -12.70 -4.44
C MET A 508 7.72 -13.51 -3.14
N SER A 509 6.89 -13.19 -2.17
CA SER A 509 7.03 -13.73 -0.81
C SER A 509 6.85 -15.26 -0.76
N TYR A 510 7.68 -15.92 0.03
CA TYR A 510 7.35 -17.23 0.58
C TYR A 510 6.01 -17.17 1.35
N GLY A 511 5.10 -18.09 1.03
CA GLY A 511 3.68 -18.05 1.43
C GLY A 511 2.76 -17.69 0.26
N SER A 512 3.09 -16.65 -0.52
CA SER A 512 2.39 -16.38 -1.78
C SER A 512 2.70 -17.47 -2.81
N ILE A 513 3.99 -17.75 -2.99
CA ILE A 513 4.50 -18.87 -3.78
C ILE A 513 5.01 -19.98 -2.86
N SER A 514 5.05 -21.19 -3.40
CA SER A 514 5.56 -22.40 -2.73
C SER A 514 7.06 -22.30 -2.47
N ALA A 515 7.58 -23.10 -1.53
CA ALA A 515 9.01 -23.17 -1.25
C ALA A 515 9.77 -23.60 -2.52
N GLU A 516 9.23 -24.58 -3.24
CA GLU A 516 9.83 -25.15 -4.43
C GLU A 516 10.01 -24.10 -5.53
N ALA A 517 8.97 -23.29 -5.78
CA ALA A 517 9.05 -22.19 -6.75
C ALA A 517 10.05 -21.11 -6.30
N HIS A 518 10.03 -20.74 -5.02
CA HIS A 518 10.88 -19.70 -4.47
C HIS A 518 12.37 -20.08 -4.49
N GLU A 519 12.70 -21.31 -4.09
CA GLU A 519 14.06 -21.85 -4.07
C GLU A 519 14.59 -22.07 -5.49
N THR A 520 13.75 -22.56 -6.41
CA THR A 520 14.13 -22.72 -7.83
C THR A 520 14.65 -21.41 -8.42
N LEU A 521 13.95 -20.29 -8.14
CA LEU A 521 14.37 -18.97 -8.60
C LEU A 521 15.68 -18.54 -7.95
N ALA A 522 15.86 -18.79 -6.65
CA ALA A 522 17.09 -18.44 -5.95
C ALA A 522 18.31 -19.19 -6.49
N ILE A 523 18.19 -20.51 -6.67
CA ILE A 523 19.24 -21.36 -7.24
C ILE A 523 19.63 -20.85 -8.64
N ALA A 524 18.64 -20.61 -9.51
CA ALA A 524 18.89 -20.16 -10.87
C ALA A 524 19.65 -18.83 -10.92
N MET A 525 19.23 -17.85 -10.10
CA MET A 525 19.88 -16.54 -10.07
C MET A 525 21.28 -16.58 -9.47
N ASN A 526 21.50 -17.39 -8.42
CA ASN A 526 22.82 -17.55 -7.81
C ASN A 526 23.82 -18.22 -8.77
N ARG A 527 23.38 -19.21 -9.56
CA ARG A 527 24.19 -19.82 -10.64
C ARG A 527 24.59 -18.82 -11.73
N LEU A 528 23.74 -17.82 -11.98
CA LEU A 528 23.97 -16.78 -12.97
C LEU A 528 24.74 -15.57 -12.42
N HIS A 529 25.03 -15.52 -11.11
CA HIS A 529 25.48 -14.30 -10.43
C HIS A 529 24.53 -13.10 -10.59
N GLY A 530 23.26 -13.36 -10.94
CA GLY A 530 22.20 -12.38 -10.85
C GLY A 530 21.57 -12.41 -9.46
N LYS A 531 20.41 -11.78 -9.31
CA LYS A 531 19.80 -11.58 -7.99
C LYS A 531 18.41 -12.21 -7.89
N SER A 532 18.11 -12.86 -6.77
CA SER A 532 16.73 -13.21 -6.42
C SER A 532 16.29 -12.46 -5.18
N ASN A 533 14.98 -12.25 -5.03
CA ASN A 533 14.42 -11.44 -3.94
C ASN A 533 13.46 -12.26 -3.06
N SER A 534 13.64 -12.19 -1.74
CA SER A 534 12.83 -12.96 -0.77
C SER A 534 11.34 -12.56 -0.73
N GLY A 535 11.01 -11.36 -1.21
CA GLY A 535 9.74 -10.71 -0.93
C GLY A 535 9.48 -10.49 0.57
N GLU A 536 8.27 -10.08 0.89
CA GLU A 536 7.83 -9.66 2.23
C GLU A 536 7.60 -10.80 3.24
N GLY A 537 7.92 -12.05 2.88
CA GLY A 537 7.53 -13.23 3.63
C GLY A 537 8.56 -13.77 4.62
N GLY A 538 9.69 -13.10 4.79
CA GLY A 538 10.88 -13.66 5.44
C GLY A 538 11.58 -14.69 4.56
N GLU A 539 12.64 -15.30 5.09
CA GLU A 539 13.36 -16.39 4.44
C GLU A 539 13.85 -17.39 5.49
N ASP A 540 13.68 -18.68 5.21
CA ASP A 540 14.18 -19.74 6.09
C ASP A 540 15.72 -19.68 6.17
N SER A 541 16.24 -19.63 7.40
CA SER A 541 17.68 -19.61 7.69
C SER A 541 18.43 -20.83 7.17
N ALA A 542 17.77 -21.97 6.98
CA ALA A 542 18.39 -23.17 6.41
C ALA A 542 18.91 -22.93 4.98
N ARG A 543 18.42 -21.89 4.28
CA ARG A 543 18.82 -21.54 2.91
C ARG A 543 20.12 -20.74 2.85
N PHE A 544 20.65 -20.29 3.98
CA PHE A 544 21.79 -19.35 4.01
C PHE A 544 23.13 -20.02 3.73
N GLU A 545 23.22 -21.33 3.96
CA GLU A 545 24.36 -22.14 3.56
C GLU A 545 24.14 -22.77 2.17
N PRO A 546 25.20 -22.95 1.36
CA PRO A 546 25.13 -23.73 0.14
C PRO A 546 24.81 -25.21 0.39
N ASP A 547 24.05 -25.81 -0.51
CA ASP A 547 23.79 -27.24 -0.55
C ASP A 547 25.07 -28.02 -0.88
N ALA A 548 25.09 -29.32 -0.58
CA ALA A 548 26.24 -30.19 -0.85
C ALA A 548 26.62 -30.30 -2.34
N ASN A 549 25.69 -29.99 -3.26
CA ASN A 549 25.93 -29.96 -4.70
C ASN A 549 26.45 -28.60 -5.22
N GLY A 550 26.64 -27.62 -4.33
CA GLY A 550 27.08 -26.26 -4.67
C GLY A 550 25.95 -25.30 -5.06
N ASP A 551 24.69 -25.76 -5.10
CA ASP A 551 23.56 -24.85 -5.27
C ASP A 551 23.37 -24.01 -4.02
N TRP A 552 22.91 -22.77 -4.21
CA TRP A 552 22.63 -21.88 -3.10
C TRP A 552 21.19 -21.40 -3.19
N ARG A 553 20.42 -21.65 -2.12
CA ARG A 553 18.99 -21.29 -2.06
C ARG A 553 18.75 -19.92 -1.46
N ARG A 554 19.78 -19.23 -0.99
CA ARG A 554 19.68 -17.89 -0.40
C ARG A 554 19.26 -16.86 -1.43
N SER A 555 18.28 -16.02 -1.11
CA SER A 555 17.99 -14.87 -1.97
C SER A 555 19.02 -13.76 -1.77
N ALA A 556 19.57 -13.21 -2.84
CA ALA A 556 20.57 -12.14 -2.78
C ALA A 556 19.97 -10.83 -2.23
N ILE A 557 18.70 -10.55 -2.55
CA ILE A 557 17.94 -9.40 -2.08
C ILE A 557 16.98 -9.84 -0.97
N LYS A 558 17.02 -9.13 0.15
CA LYS A 558 16.12 -9.32 1.30
C LYS A 558 15.19 -8.12 1.41
N GLN A 559 13.88 -8.34 1.50
CA GLN A 559 12.91 -7.25 1.54
C GLN A 559 12.53 -6.86 2.98
N VAL A 560 12.50 -5.58 3.25
CA VAL A 560 11.96 -4.97 4.47
C VAL A 560 10.69 -4.22 4.07
N ALA A 561 9.54 -4.79 4.43
CA ALA A 561 8.20 -4.24 4.17
C ALA A 561 7.48 -3.88 5.48
N SER A 562 6.36 -3.17 5.41
CA SER A 562 5.61 -2.65 6.58
C SER A 562 5.30 -3.71 7.66
N GLY A 563 5.03 -4.95 7.28
CA GLY A 563 4.76 -6.04 8.24
C GLY A 563 5.97 -6.58 9.00
N ARG A 564 7.20 -6.26 8.57
CA ARG A 564 8.47 -6.76 9.15
C ARG A 564 8.54 -8.29 9.38
N PHE A 565 7.80 -9.07 8.58
CA PHE A 565 7.76 -10.52 8.74
C PHE A 565 9.14 -11.15 8.51
N GLY A 566 9.63 -11.90 9.49
CA GLY A 566 10.92 -12.59 9.44
C GLY A 566 12.15 -11.67 9.36
N VAL A 567 12.00 -10.36 9.59
CA VAL A 567 13.11 -9.40 9.55
C VAL A 567 13.86 -9.45 10.88
N THR A 568 14.98 -10.18 10.89
CA THR A 568 15.89 -10.31 12.03
C THR A 568 17.29 -9.80 11.68
N SER A 569 18.14 -9.56 12.68
CA SER A 569 19.56 -9.26 12.44
C SER A 569 20.25 -10.31 11.56
N HIS A 570 19.98 -11.60 11.81
CA HIS A 570 20.54 -12.69 11.03
C HIS A 570 20.05 -12.69 9.58
N TYR A 571 18.76 -12.40 9.36
CA TYR A 571 18.19 -12.24 8.01
C TYR A 571 18.83 -11.08 7.24
N LEU A 572 19.01 -9.92 7.89
CA LEU A 572 19.62 -8.73 7.29
C LEU A 572 21.10 -8.93 6.96
N ASN A 573 21.83 -9.75 7.72
CA ASN A 573 23.24 -10.05 7.47
C ASN A 573 23.48 -11.15 6.41
N ASN A 574 22.42 -11.84 5.95
CA ASN A 574 22.51 -12.90 4.95
C ASN A 574 22.01 -12.45 3.57
N CYS A 575 22.53 -11.32 3.09
CA CYS A 575 22.24 -10.77 1.77
C CYS A 575 23.29 -9.80 1.25
N THR A 576 23.18 -9.47 -0.03
CA THR A 576 23.99 -8.43 -0.69
C THR A 576 23.21 -7.12 -0.86
N ASP A 577 21.88 -7.20 -0.83
CA ASP A 577 21.01 -6.05 -1.04
C ASP A 577 19.80 -6.15 -0.11
N ILE A 578 19.41 -5.02 0.49
CA ILE A 578 18.21 -4.89 1.30
C ILE A 578 17.24 -3.96 0.58
N GLN A 579 16.01 -4.40 0.36
CA GLN A 579 14.99 -3.61 -0.33
C GLN A 579 13.90 -3.13 0.62
N ILE A 580 13.82 -1.82 0.83
CA ILE A 580 12.69 -1.14 1.45
C ILE A 580 11.54 -1.13 0.44
N LYS A 581 10.43 -1.77 0.78
CA LYS A 581 9.24 -1.87 -0.07
C LYS A 581 8.22 -0.78 0.30
N MET A 582 8.31 0.39 -0.33
CA MET A 582 7.30 1.43 -0.15
C MET A 582 5.97 1.04 -0.78
N ALA A 583 6.00 0.51 -2.00
CA ALA A 583 4.80 0.12 -2.72
C ALA A 583 5.06 -1.03 -3.70
N GLN A 584 3.99 -1.57 -4.29
CA GLN A 584 4.05 -2.50 -5.41
C GLN A 584 2.98 -2.14 -6.45
N GLY A 585 3.27 -2.34 -7.74
CA GLY A 585 2.40 -1.88 -8.83
C GLY A 585 0.97 -2.41 -8.79
N ALA A 586 0.76 -3.65 -8.32
CA ALA A 586 -0.57 -4.25 -8.26
C ALA A 586 -1.50 -3.68 -7.18
N LYS A 587 -0.94 -2.98 -6.18
CA LYS A 587 -1.68 -2.42 -5.03
C LYS A 587 -0.86 -1.34 -4.32
N PRO A 588 -0.55 -0.24 -5.00
CA PRO A 588 0.15 0.86 -4.35
C PRO A 588 -0.76 1.54 -3.32
N GLY A 589 -0.15 2.11 -2.27
CA GLY A 589 -0.86 2.69 -1.13
C GLY A 589 -1.51 1.66 -0.18
N GLU A 590 -1.23 0.37 -0.34
CA GLU A 590 -1.77 -0.73 0.48
C GLU A 590 -0.70 -1.72 0.95
N GLY A 591 -1.03 -2.47 2.01
CA GLY A 591 -0.16 -3.51 2.56
C GLY A 591 -0.17 -4.85 1.82
N GLY A 592 0.82 -5.68 2.16
CA GLY A 592 0.86 -7.11 1.84
C GLY A 592 -0.40 -7.85 2.31
N GLN A 593 -0.79 -8.89 1.58
CA GLN A 593 -1.96 -9.72 1.93
C GLN A 593 -1.61 -11.19 1.73
N LEU A 594 -1.72 -11.97 2.80
CA LEU A 594 -1.66 -13.42 2.76
C LEU A 594 -2.93 -13.99 3.42
N PRO A 595 -3.81 -14.65 2.65
CA PRO A 595 -5.01 -15.26 3.18
C PRO A 595 -4.72 -16.30 4.29
N PRO A 596 -5.59 -16.43 5.30
CA PRO A 596 -5.37 -17.28 6.47
C PRO A 596 -5.13 -18.76 6.12
N HIS A 597 -5.84 -19.28 5.12
CA HIS A 597 -5.69 -20.66 4.61
C HIS A 597 -4.37 -20.91 3.85
N LYS A 598 -3.51 -19.90 3.73
CA LYS A 598 -2.11 -20.05 3.24
C LYS A 598 -1.07 -19.91 4.36
N VAL A 599 -1.49 -19.66 5.59
CA VAL A 599 -0.59 -19.48 6.75
C VAL A 599 -0.41 -20.81 7.47
N TYR A 600 0.23 -21.74 6.78
CA TYR A 600 0.61 -23.04 7.34
C TYR A 600 1.69 -22.89 8.44
N PRO A 601 1.90 -23.90 9.30
CA PRO A 601 2.88 -23.82 10.40
C PRO A 601 4.28 -23.38 9.96
N TRP A 602 4.80 -23.91 8.85
CA TRP A 602 6.11 -23.52 8.30
C TRP A 602 6.14 -22.07 7.77
N ILE A 603 5.02 -21.54 7.27
CA ILE A 603 4.91 -20.13 6.88
C ILE A 603 4.88 -19.24 8.13
N ALA A 604 4.12 -19.66 9.14
CA ALA A 604 4.01 -18.94 10.40
C ALA A 604 5.35 -18.86 11.13
N GLU A 605 6.14 -19.93 11.09
CA GLU A 605 7.50 -19.97 11.65
C GLU A 605 8.42 -18.93 11.00
N VAL A 606 8.54 -18.94 9.66
CA VAL A 606 9.43 -18.00 8.94
C VAL A 606 9.00 -16.54 9.15
N ARG A 607 7.69 -16.29 9.28
CA ARG A 607 7.15 -14.95 9.51
C ARG A 607 7.13 -14.52 10.97
N VAL A 608 7.39 -15.45 11.89
CA VAL A 608 7.26 -15.30 13.35
C VAL A 608 5.88 -14.77 13.73
N THR A 609 4.88 -15.58 13.41
CA THR A 609 3.45 -15.31 13.62
C THR A 609 2.72 -16.60 13.99
N THR A 610 1.41 -16.51 14.21
CA THR A 610 0.54 -17.64 14.52
C THR A 610 0.01 -18.33 13.26
N PRO A 611 0.04 -19.68 13.16
CA PRO A 611 -0.58 -20.43 12.06
C PRO A 611 -2.08 -20.14 11.90
N GLY A 612 -2.59 -20.20 10.67
CA GLY A 612 -4.02 -20.07 10.36
C GLY A 612 -4.60 -18.66 10.47
N VAL A 613 -3.82 -17.68 10.92
CA VAL A 613 -4.26 -16.28 11.07
C VAL A 613 -3.90 -15.48 9.82
N GLY A 614 -4.86 -14.75 9.25
CA GLY A 614 -4.67 -13.95 8.04
C GLY A 614 -3.69 -12.80 8.28
N LEU A 615 -2.79 -12.55 7.33
CA LEU A 615 -1.78 -11.51 7.43
C LEU A 615 -2.08 -10.39 6.45
N ILE A 616 -2.64 -9.30 6.97
CA ILE A 616 -2.77 -8.03 6.26
C ILE A 616 -1.74 -7.10 6.88
N SER A 617 -0.72 -6.72 6.11
CA SER A 617 0.28 -5.76 6.58
C SER A 617 -0.33 -4.36 6.68
N PRO A 618 0.17 -3.49 7.57
CA PRO A 618 -0.18 -2.08 7.54
C PRO A 618 0.13 -1.48 6.16
N PRO A 619 -0.70 -0.56 5.63
CA PRO A 619 -0.36 0.18 4.42
C PRO A 619 0.95 0.97 4.55
N PRO A 620 1.20 1.75 5.62
CA PRO A 620 2.45 2.47 5.77
C PRO A 620 3.52 1.60 6.43
N HIS A 621 4.78 1.98 6.21
CA HIS A 621 5.83 1.69 7.17
C HIS A 621 5.64 2.62 8.37
N HIS A 622 5.43 2.09 9.58
CA HIS A 622 5.25 2.94 10.77
C HIS A 622 6.52 3.68 11.19
N ASP A 623 7.66 3.39 10.55
CA ASP A 623 8.93 4.09 10.69
C ASP A 623 9.30 4.91 9.44
N ILE A 624 8.31 5.22 8.58
CA ILE A 624 8.48 6.11 7.42
C ILE A 624 7.21 6.95 7.25
N TYR A 625 7.16 8.13 7.89
CA TYR A 625 6.09 9.11 7.73
C TYR A 625 6.51 10.35 6.92
N SER A 626 7.78 10.39 6.54
CA SER A 626 8.41 11.48 5.81
C SER A 626 9.69 11.01 5.09
N ILE A 627 10.33 11.91 4.35
CA ILE A 627 11.60 11.60 3.67
C ILE A 627 12.77 11.43 4.65
N GLU A 628 12.77 12.16 5.76
CA GLU A 628 13.76 12.05 6.83
C GLU A 628 13.65 10.72 7.58
N ASP A 629 12.44 10.20 7.76
CA ASP A 629 12.24 8.86 8.33
C ASP A 629 12.73 7.75 7.39
N LEU A 630 12.53 7.93 6.07
CA LEU A 630 13.14 7.02 5.09
C LEU A 630 14.67 7.04 5.20
N ALA A 631 15.27 8.23 5.30
CA ALA A 631 16.71 8.37 5.49
C ALA A 631 17.17 7.68 6.78
N GLN A 632 16.38 7.76 7.86
CA GLN A 632 16.66 7.04 9.10
C GLN A 632 16.61 5.52 8.90
N LEU A 633 15.59 4.97 8.22
CA LEU A 633 15.55 3.53 7.95
C LEU A 633 16.69 3.08 7.03
N ILE A 634 17.09 3.88 6.04
CA ILE A 634 18.27 3.57 5.21
C ILE A 634 19.51 3.49 6.10
N HIS A 635 19.70 4.45 7.00
CA HIS A 635 20.81 4.44 7.96
C HIS A 635 20.77 3.23 8.90
N ASP A 636 19.59 2.86 9.41
CA ASP A 636 19.41 1.67 10.27
C ASP A 636 19.78 0.37 9.55
N LEU A 637 19.30 0.19 8.32
CA LEU A 637 19.54 -1.02 7.54
C LEU A 637 21.00 -1.11 7.08
N LYS A 638 21.61 0.03 6.73
CA LYS A 638 23.04 0.10 6.43
C LYS A 638 23.89 -0.18 7.68
N SER A 639 23.45 0.25 8.85
CA SER A 639 24.10 -0.09 10.12
C SER A 639 23.94 -1.58 10.46
N ALA A 640 22.78 -2.17 10.17
CA ALA A 640 22.52 -3.60 10.40
C ALA A 640 23.29 -4.52 9.43
N ASN A 641 23.61 -4.03 8.24
CA ASN A 641 24.51 -4.69 7.29
C ASN A 641 25.31 -3.66 6.48
N PRO A 642 26.53 -3.32 6.93
CA PRO A 642 27.38 -2.32 6.26
C PRO A 642 27.77 -2.67 4.81
N ASP A 643 27.75 -3.96 4.47
CA ASP A 643 28.15 -4.44 3.14
C ASP A 643 26.99 -4.40 2.12
N ALA A 644 25.73 -4.36 2.58
CA ALA A 644 24.58 -4.43 1.70
C ALA A 644 24.27 -3.10 1.02
N ARG A 645 23.80 -3.14 -0.23
CA ARG A 645 23.17 -1.98 -0.87
C ARG A 645 21.73 -1.81 -0.39
N ILE A 646 21.28 -0.58 -0.24
CA ILE A 646 19.90 -0.27 0.14
C ILE A 646 19.09 0.13 -1.09
N HIS A 647 18.09 -0.67 -1.42
CA HIS A 647 17.11 -0.43 -2.47
C HIS A 647 15.86 0.22 -1.88
N VAL A 648 15.27 1.18 -2.60
CA VAL A 648 13.92 1.71 -2.32
C VAL A 648 13.02 1.39 -3.51
N LYS A 649 11.99 0.59 -3.28
CA LYS A 649 11.01 0.19 -4.29
C LYS A 649 9.81 1.15 -4.29
N LEU A 650 9.72 1.94 -5.36
CA LEU A 650 8.64 2.87 -5.67
C LEU A 650 7.74 2.31 -6.79
N VAL A 651 6.57 2.91 -6.97
CA VAL A 651 5.67 2.62 -8.08
C VAL A 651 5.52 3.86 -8.94
N ALA A 652 5.51 3.68 -10.26
CA ALA A 652 5.32 4.75 -11.21
C ALA A 652 3.97 5.45 -10.99
N GLU A 653 4.02 6.76 -10.85
CA GLU A 653 2.89 7.70 -10.83
C GLU A 653 3.45 9.09 -11.17
N GLN A 654 2.59 10.06 -11.48
CA GLN A 654 3.04 11.43 -11.70
C GLN A 654 3.67 12.01 -10.42
N GLY A 655 4.90 12.50 -10.55
CA GLY A 655 5.67 13.07 -9.43
C GLY A 655 6.69 12.09 -8.83
N VAL A 656 6.75 10.85 -9.30
CA VAL A 656 7.71 9.84 -8.80
C VAL A 656 9.16 10.29 -8.99
N GLY A 657 9.48 11.11 -10.00
CA GLY A 657 10.82 11.64 -10.20
C GLY A 657 11.27 12.56 -9.07
N THR A 658 10.34 13.34 -8.50
CA THR A 658 10.60 14.17 -7.32
C THR A 658 10.86 13.30 -6.09
N VAL A 659 10.07 12.25 -5.90
CA VAL A 659 10.28 11.27 -4.82
C VAL A 659 11.63 10.58 -4.98
N ALA A 660 12.00 10.16 -6.18
CA ALA A 660 13.29 9.52 -6.46
C ALA A 660 14.49 10.45 -6.17
N ALA A 661 14.35 11.76 -6.44
CA ALA A 661 15.36 12.73 -6.04
C ALA A 661 15.51 12.83 -4.51
N GLY A 662 14.40 12.79 -3.77
CA GLY A 662 14.42 12.66 -2.31
C GLY A 662 15.10 11.39 -1.84
N VAL A 663 14.76 10.24 -2.43
CA VAL A 663 15.36 8.92 -2.15
C VAL A 663 16.88 8.92 -2.36
N SER A 664 17.36 9.56 -3.43
CA SER A 664 18.80 9.72 -3.68
C SER A 664 19.48 10.59 -2.62
N LYS A 665 18.84 11.68 -2.17
CA LYS A 665 19.32 12.53 -1.07
C LYS A 665 19.26 11.83 0.29
N ALA A 666 18.35 10.86 0.46
CA ALA A 666 18.26 10.00 1.63
C ALA A 666 19.31 8.86 1.61
N HIS A 667 20.29 8.92 0.70
CA HIS A 667 21.43 8.00 0.59
C HIS A 667 21.09 6.57 0.14
N ALA A 668 19.93 6.34 -0.50
CA ALA A 668 19.67 5.04 -1.12
C ALA A 668 20.68 4.74 -2.24
N ASP A 669 21.12 3.48 -2.33
CA ASP A 669 22.05 3.02 -3.35
C ASP A 669 21.32 2.69 -4.67
N VAL A 670 20.07 2.22 -4.56
CA VAL A 670 19.23 1.84 -5.71
C VAL A 670 17.80 2.36 -5.53
N VAL A 671 17.22 2.95 -6.58
CA VAL A 671 15.78 3.22 -6.67
C VAL A 671 15.16 2.31 -7.72
N LEU A 672 14.12 1.57 -7.35
CA LEU A 672 13.36 0.72 -8.25
C LEU A 672 12.05 1.41 -8.61
N ILE A 673 11.80 1.62 -9.90
CA ILE A 673 10.52 2.09 -10.43
C ILE A 673 9.73 0.88 -10.96
N SER A 674 8.63 0.57 -10.28
CA SER A 674 7.70 -0.49 -10.67
C SER A 674 6.52 0.03 -11.49
N GLY A 675 6.19 -0.62 -12.59
CA GLY A 675 4.95 -0.37 -13.34
C GLY A 675 3.70 -0.89 -12.63
N HIS A 676 2.54 -0.29 -12.91
CA HIS A 676 1.21 -0.74 -12.45
C HIS A 676 0.89 -2.20 -12.83
N ASP A 677 1.50 -2.69 -13.90
CA ASP A 677 1.34 -4.03 -14.44
C ASP A 677 2.08 -5.14 -13.65
N GLY A 678 2.74 -4.77 -12.54
CA GLY A 678 3.38 -5.71 -11.62
C GLY A 678 2.44 -6.82 -11.09
N GLY A 679 2.98 -8.01 -10.83
CA GLY A 679 2.22 -9.15 -10.34
C GLY A 679 1.92 -9.12 -8.82
N THR A 680 0.90 -9.88 -8.39
CA THR A 680 0.59 -10.09 -6.95
C THR A 680 0.01 -11.48 -6.68
N GLY A 681 0.22 -12.01 -5.48
CA GLY A 681 -0.44 -13.23 -5.01
C GLY A 681 -1.89 -13.02 -4.59
N ALA A 682 -2.19 -11.85 -4.01
CA ALA A 682 -3.51 -11.44 -3.56
C ALA A 682 -3.60 -9.90 -3.52
N SER A 683 -4.65 -9.36 -4.14
CA SER A 683 -4.94 -7.93 -4.16
C SER A 683 -6.41 -7.70 -4.47
N PRO A 684 -7.02 -6.62 -3.99
CA PRO A 684 -8.27 -6.15 -4.56
C PRO A 684 -8.18 -5.93 -6.07
N LEU A 685 -9.24 -6.29 -6.78
CA LEU A 685 -9.34 -6.13 -8.23
C LEU A 685 -9.33 -4.65 -8.65
N ASN A 686 -9.93 -3.78 -7.84
CA ASN A 686 -9.90 -2.34 -8.02
C ASN A 686 -8.47 -1.78 -8.09
N SER A 687 -7.63 -2.09 -7.11
CA SER A 687 -6.24 -1.62 -7.07
C SER A 687 -5.37 -2.22 -8.17
N LEU A 688 -5.63 -3.47 -8.55
CA LEU A 688 -4.90 -4.17 -9.62
C LEU A 688 -5.10 -3.49 -10.98
N LYS A 689 -6.27 -2.93 -11.23
CA LYS A 689 -6.62 -2.29 -12.50
C LYS A 689 -6.42 -0.78 -12.52
N HIS A 690 -6.67 -0.11 -11.40
CA HIS A 690 -6.89 1.34 -11.40
C HIS A 690 -5.87 2.13 -10.59
N ALA A 691 -4.76 1.55 -10.14
CA ALA A 691 -3.77 2.27 -9.33
C ALA A 691 -2.34 2.12 -9.86
N GLY A 692 -1.59 3.23 -9.90
CA GLY A 692 -0.27 3.30 -10.53
C GLY A 692 -0.31 3.56 -12.04
N GLY A 693 0.84 3.95 -12.58
CA GLY A 693 1.07 4.25 -13.98
C GLY A 693 2.01 3.28 -14.71
N PRO A 694 2.14 3.41 -16.03
CA PRO A 694 3.16 2.69 -16.81
C PRO A 694 4.58 3.05 -16.35
N TRP A 695 5.46 2.05 -16.28
CA TRP A 695 6.85 2.29 -15.88
C TRP A 695 7.61 3.13 -16.89
N GLU A 696 7.23 3.12 -18.17
CA GLU A 696 7.87 3.94 -19.20
C GLU A 696 7.82 5.44 -18.83
N LEU A 697 6.69 5.88 -18.26
CA LEU A 697 6.49 7.25 -17.79
C LEU A 697 7.28 7.54 -16.52
N GLY A 698 7.12 6.71 -15.49
CA GLY A 698 7.80 6.91 -14.21
C GLY A 698 9.33 6.83 -14.33
N LEU A 699 9.84 5.94 -15.19
CA LEU A 699 11.27 5.77 -15.45
C LEU A 699 11.86 6.98 -16.17
N ALA A 700 11.18 7.48 -17.21
CA ALA A 700 11.60 8.69 -17.91
C ALA A 700 11.59 9.90 -16.96
N GLU A 701 10.52 10.10 -16.18
CA GLU A 701 10.44 11.19 -15.19
C GLU A 701 11.57 11.10 -14.16
N THR A 702 11.88 9.90 -13.68
CA THR A 702 12.97 9.64 -12.73
C THR A 702 14.33 10.00 -13.33
N GLN A 703 14.64 9.50 -14.53
CA GLN A 703 15.88 9.80 -15.24
C GLN A 703 16.04 11.31 -15.44
N GLN A 704 15.00 11.96 -15.96
CA GLN A 704 15.00 13.39 -16.25
C GLN A 704 15.19 14.22 -14.98
N THR A 705 14.46 13.90 -13.91
CA THR A 705 14.51 14.65 -12.65
C THR A 705 15.85 14.51 -11.95
N LEU A 706 16.42 13.30 -11.90
CA LEU A 706 17.73 13.06 -11.29
C LEU A 706 18.85 13.81 -12.04
N LEU A 707 18.79 13.88 -13.36
CA LEU A 707 19.73 14.65 -14.19
C LEU A 707 19.62 16.15 -13.93
N MET A 708 18.41 16.70 -13.90
CA MET A 708 18.17 18.12 -13.62
C MET A 708 18.66 18.55 -12.23
N ASN A 709 18.69 17.62 -11.27
CA ASN A 709 19.09 17.89 -9.89
C ASN A 709 20.54 17.50 -9.55
N GLY A 710 21.31 16.97 -10.50
CA GLY A 710 22.71 16.59 -10.25
C GLY A 710 22.88 15.39 -9.31
N LEU A 711 21.90 14.47 -9.32
CA LEU A 711 21.80 13.32 -8.41
C LEU A 711 21.97 11.97 -9.13
N ARG A 712 21.91 11.95 -10.47
CA ARG A 712 21.84 10.71 -11.26
C ARG A 712 23.09 9.84 -11.13
N ASP A 713 24.25 10.43 -10.88
CA ASP A 713 25.56 9.78 -10.80
C ASP A 713 25.77 8.98 -9.51
N ARG A 714 24.88 9.11 -8.50
CA ARG A 714 25.06 8.50 -7.17
C ARG A 714 24.11 7.35 -6.86
N ILE A 715 23.12 7.11 -7.71
CA ILE A 715 22.07 6.11 -7.48
C ILE A 715 21.87 5.24 -8.71
N THR A 716 21.80 3.92 -8.50
CA THR A 716 21.43 2.99 -9.57
C THR A 716 19.92 3.00 -9.76
N VAL A 717 19.45 3.14 -11.01
CA VAL A 717 18.01 3.07 -11.31
C VAL A 717 17.66 1.67 -11.78
N GLN A 718 16.72 1.02 -11.10
CA GLN A 718 16.19 -0.30 -11.46
C GLN A 718 14.76 -0.14 -12.01
N CYS A 719 14.38 -0.99 -12.96
CA CYS A 719 13.00 -1.04 -13.47
C CYS A 719 12.41 -2.44 -13.37
N ASP A 720 11.15 -2.55 -12.94
CA ASP A 720 10.32 -3.74 -13.09
C ASP A 720 8.90 -3.34 -13.53
N GLY A 721 8.10 -4.31 -13.95
CA GLY A 721 6.79 -4.04 -14.57
C GLY A 721 6.63 -4.88 -15.81
N GLN A 722 6.35 -6.17 -15.58
CA GLN A 722 6.01 -7.11 -16.64
C GLN A 722 6.99 -7.14 -17.83
N LEU A 723 8.29 -6.94 -17.58
CA LEU A 723 9.37 -7.16 -18.54
C LEU A 723 9.37 -8.63 -18.98
N LYS A 724 9.35 -8.87 -20.31
CA LYS A 724 9.12 -10.18 -20.92
C LYS A 724 10.15 -10.55 -21.99
N THR A 725 10.78 -9.55 -22.61
CA THR A 725 11.67 -9.71 -23.77
C THR A 725 12.97 -8.93 -23.58
N GLY A 726 14.00 -9.23 -24.37
CA GLY A 726 15.23 -8.43 -24.41
C GLY A 726 14.99 -7.02 -24.95
N ARG A 727 13.94 -6.83 -25.76
CA ARG A 727 13.51 -5.52 -26.24
C ARG A 727 13.02 -4.63 -25.08
N ASP A 728 12.22 -5.20 -24.17
CA ASP A 728 11.77 -4.48 -22.97
C ASP A 728 12.96 -3.96 -22.14
N VAL A 729 14.01 -4.78 -22.00
CA VAL A 729 15.25 -4.41 -21.29
C VAL A 729 15.96 -3.24 -21.97
N ILE A 730 16.08 -3.27 -23.30
CA ILE A 730 16.75 -2.20 -24.06
C ILE A 730 15.97 -0.89 -23.98
N VAL A 731 14.63 -0.94 -24.11
CA VAL A 731 13.80 0.26 -23.94
C VAL A 731 13.98 0.83 -22.53
N ALA A 732 13.93 0.00 -21.49
CA ALA A 732 14.19 0.45 -20.12
C ALA A 732 15.61 1.02 -19.94
N ALA A 733 16.63 0.40 -20.55
CA ALA A 733 18.00 0.90 -20.49
C ALA A 733 18.14 2.29 -21.11
N LEU A 734 17.62 2.47 -22.33
CA LEU A 734 17.65 3.75 -23.05
C LEU A 734 16.86 4.85 -22.33
N LEU A 735 15.81 4.49 -21.56
CA LEU A 735 15.07 5.40 -20.69
C LEU A 735 15.77 5.70 -19.35
N GLY A 736 16.83 4.96 -18.99
CA GLY A 736 17.68 5.27 -17.83
C GLY A 736 17.89 4.16 -16.81
N ALA A 737 17.31 2.98 -17.00
CA ALA A 737 17.50 1.85 -16.09
C ALA A 737 18.87 1.15 -16.28
N GLU A 738 19.46 0.68 -15.19
CA GLU A 738 20.74 -0.05 -15.14
C GLU A 738 20.57 -1.51 -14.70
N GLU A 739 19.46 -1.81 -14.01
CA GLU A 739 19.09 -3.12 -13.50
C GLU A 739 17.61 -3.43 -13.81
N PHE A 740 17.27 -4.71 -13.98
CA PHE A 740 15.98 -5.14 -14.53
C PHE A 740 15.36 -6.26 -13.70
N GLY A 741 14.09 -6.09 -13.31
CA GLY A 741 13.33 -7.04 -12.50
C GLY A 741 12.31 -7.85 -13.30
N PHE A 742 12.30 -9.17 -13.10
CA PHE A 742 11.41 -10.11 -13.77
C PHE A 742 10.66 -10.97 -12.75
N ALA A 743 9.33 -10.86 -12.70
CA ALA A 743 8.51 -11.66 -11.76
C ALA A 743 7.70 -12.73 -12.50
N THR A 744 6.69 -12.31 -13.27
CA THR A 744 5.72 -13.22 -13.88
C THR A 744 6.33 -14.14 -14.93
N ALA A 745 7.23 -13.66 -15.79
CA ALA A 745 7.84 -14.48 -16.83
C ALA A 745 8.64 -15.67 -16.24
N PRO A 746 9.54 -15.48 -15.25
CA PRO A 746 10.17 -16.59 -14.54
C PRO A 746 9.18 -17.56 -13.88
N LEU A 747 8.06 -17.09 -13.31
CA LEU A 747 7.02 -17.99 -12.78
C LEU A 747 6.35 -18.83 -13.87
N VAL A 748 6.10 -18.24 -15.05
CA VAL A 748 5.58 -18.96 -16.22
C VAL A 748 6.57 -20.02 -16.69
N VAL A 749 7.86 -19.69 -16.74
CA VAL A 749 8.95 -20.64 -17.04
C VAL A 749 8.98 -21.79 -16.03
N SER A 750 8.79 -21.49 -14.74
CA SER A 750 8.70 -22.48 -13.67
C SER A 750 7.40 -23.29 -13.66
N GLY A 751 6.42 -22.97 -14.52
CA GLY A 751 5.22 -23.79 -14.75
C GLY A 751 3.88 -23.07 -14.59
N CYS A 752 3.85 -21.78 -14.23
CA CYS A 752 2.60 -21.03 -14.13
C CYS A 752 1.85 -20.99 -15.48
N ILE A 753 0.53 -21.19 -15.43
CA ILE A 753 -0.38 -21.20 -16.58
C ILE A 753 -1.40 -20.06 -16.55
N MET A 754 -1.17 -19.02 -15.75
CA MET A 754 -1.99 -17.79 -15.67
C MET A 754 -3.48 -18.01 -15.33
N MET A 755 -3.80 -18.99 -14.48
CA MET A 755 -5.19 -19.25 -14.02
C MET A 755 -5.76 -18.18 -13.08
N ARG A 756 -4.90 -17.31 -12.50
CA ARG A 756 -5.28 -16.19 -11.61
C ARG A 756 -6.06 -16.62 -10.35
N VAL A 757 -5.71 -17.77 -9.77
CA VAL A 757 -6.27 -18.33 -8.52
C VAL A 757 -5.26 -18.34 -7.36
N CYS A 758 -4.22 -17.50 -7.43
CA CYS A 758 -3.09 -17.53 -6.49
C CYS A 758 -3.51 -17.27 -5.03
N HIS A 759 -4.56 -16.46 -4.85
CA HIS A 759 -5.14 -16.08 -3.56
C HIS A 759 -6.03 -17.20 -2.95
N LEU A 760 -6.47 -18.16 -3.76
CA LEU A 760 -7.39 -19.23 -3.31
C LEU A 760 -6.65 -20.46 -2.78
N ASP A 761 -5.32 -20.48 -2.85
CA ASP A 761 -4.49 -21.65 -2.53
C ASP A 761 -4.71 -22.88 -3.41
N THR A 762 -5.40 -22.72 -4.55
CA THR A 762 -5.79 -23.81 -5.45
C THR A 762 -4.94 -23.89 -6.73
N CYS A 763 -3.68 -23.43 -6.67
CA CYS A 763 -2.80 -23.42 -7.84
C CYS A 763 -2.60 -24.85 -8.40
N PRO A 764 -3.02 -25.16 -9.64
CA PRO A 764 -3.04 -26.53 -10.16
C PRO A 764 -1.66 -27.12 -10.45
N VAL A 765 -0.63 -26.27 -10.50
CA VAL A 765 0.75 -26.59 -10.90
C VAL A 765 1.76 -26.40 -9.75
N GLY A 766 1.30 -26.26 -8.51
CA GLY A 766 2.19 -26.20 -7.34
C GLY A 766 3.04 -24.93 -7.20
N VAL A 767 2.77 -23.87 -7.98
CA VAL A 767 3.53 -22.60 -7.92
C VAL A 767 3.04 -21.68 -6.79
N ALA A 768 1.76 -21.30 -6.81
CA ALA A 768 1.20 -20.29 -5.89
C ALA A 768 0.24 -20.91 -4.86
N THR A 769 0.72 -21.92 -4.14
CA THR A 769 -0.05 -22.69 -3.16
C THR A 769 0.83 -23.21 -2.02
N GLN A 770 0.27 -23.30 -0.82
CA GLN A 770 0.87 -23.94 0.35
C GLN A 770 0.27 -25.33 0.61
N ASN A 771 -0.86 -25.67 -0.02
CA ASN A 771 -1.44 -27.00 0.03
C ASN A 771 -0.42 -28.09 -0.37
N PRO A 772 -0.09 -29.04 0.55
CA PRO A 772 0.91 -30.06 0.29
C PRO A 772 0.64 -30.94 -0.94
N GLU A 773 -0.62 -31.30 -1.20
CA GLU A 773 -0.99 -32.13 -2.34
C GLU A 773 -0.85 -31.40 -3.68
N LEU A 774 -1.08 -30.09 -3.69
CA LEU A 774 -0.88 -29.29 -4.90
C LEU A 774 0.60 -28.95 -5.12
N ARG A 775 1.38 -28.76 -4.05
CA ARG A 775 2.83 -28.56 -4.12
C ARG A 775 3.56 -29.74 -4.77
N LYS A 776 3.11 -30.99 -4.52
CA LYS A 776 3.62 -32.20 -5.20
C LYS A 776 3.53 -32.16 -6.72
N LYS A 777 2.69 -31.28 -7.29
CA LYS A 777 2.54 -31.10 -8.75
C LYS A 777 3.55 -30.12 -9.34
N TYR A 778 4.39 -29.48 -8.53
CA TYR A 778 5.43 -28.58 -9.01
C TYR A 778 6.50 -29.35 -9.80
N THR A 779 6.81 -28.86 -10.99
CA THR A 779 7.77 -29.50 -11.93
C THR A 779 8.81 -28.52 -12.48
N GLY A 780 8.86 -27.29 -11.96
CA GLY A 780 9.84 -26.28 -12.36
C GLY A 780 11.27 -26.70 -12.02
N GLN A 781 12.23 -26.27 -12.83
CA GLN A 781 13.65 -26.58 -12.68
C GLN A 781 14.47 -25.31 -12.85
N ALA A 782 15.56 -25.19 -12.09
CA ALA A 782 16.43 -24.02 -12.12
C ALA A 782 17.03 -23.81 -13.52
N ASP A 783 17.38 -24.88 -14.24
CA ASP A 783 17.94 -24.84 -15.59
C ASP A 783 17.02 -24.14 -16.59
N HIS A 784 15.69 -24.28 -16.45
CA HIS A 784 14.75 -23.59 -17.34
C HIS A 784 14.79 -22.08 -17.12
N VAL A 785 14.92 -21.64 -15.86
CA VAL A 785 15.05 -20.23 -15.50
C VAL A 785 16.41 -19.68 -15.93
N VAL A 786 17.49 -20.47 -15.79
CA VAL A 786 18.82 -20.13 -16.33
C VAL A 786 18.76 -19.91 -17.84
N ASN A 787 18.11 -20.82 -18.57
CA ASN A 787 17.91 -20.67 -20.02
C ASN A 787 17.14 -19.38 -20.35
N PHE A 788 16.07 -19.06 -19.62
CA PHE A 788 15.29 -17.84 -19.82
C PHE A 788 16.16 -16.58 -19.75
N PHE A 789 16.92 -16.40 -18.67
CA PHE A 789 17.76 -15.21 -18.50
C PHE A 789 18.93 -15.17 -19.49
N THR A 790 19.49 -16.33 -19.84
CA THR A 790 20.52 -16.45 -20.88
C THR A 790 19.97 -16.01 -22.24
N PHE A 791 18.74 -16.39 -22.59
CA PHE A 791 18.09 -15.99 -23.84
C PHE A 791 17.74 -14.50 -23.87
N ILE A 792 17.23 -13.94 -22.77
CA ILE A 792 17.01 -12.50 -22.64
C ILE A 792 18.32 -11.75 -22.83
N ALA A 793 19.39 -12.15 -22.13
CA ALA A 793 20.69 -11.51 -22.24
C ALA A 793 21.26 -11.62 -23.66
N GLN A 794 21.11 -12.76 -24.32
CA GLN A 794 21.54 -12.92 -25.71
C GLN A 794 20.76 -12.00 -26.66
N GLU A 795 19.45 -11.85 -26.46
CA GLU A 795 18.65 -10.91 -27.26
C GLU A 795 19.02 -9.44 -26.98
N VAL A 796 19.34 -9.09 -25.74
CA VAL A 796 19.89 -7.77 -25.39
C VAL A 796 21.18 -7.49 -26.15
N ARG A 797 22.09 -8.47 -26.26
CA ARG A 797 23.33 -8.33 -27.03
C ARG A 797 23.06 -8.05 -28.51
N GLU A 798 22.08 -8.71 -29.10
CA GLU A 798 21.67 -8.49 -30.50
C GLU A 798 21.23 -7.03 -30.71
N TYR A 799 20.40 -6.49 -29.81
CA TYR A 799 19.94 -5.11 -29.89
C TYR A 799 21.04 -4.07 -29.61
N LEU A 800 21.93 -4.31 -28.64
CA LEU A 800 23.09 -3.43 -28.40
C LEU A 800 24.00 -3.37 -29.64
N ALA A 801 24.25 -4.53 -30.26
CA ALA A 801 25.02 -4.64 -31.48
C ALA A 801 24.37 -3.86 -32.64
N GLU A 802 23.05 -4.00 -32.82
CA GLU A 802 22.27 -3.25 -33.81
C GLU A 802 22.35 -1.74 -33.58
N LEU A 803 22.25 -1.30 -32.32
CA LEU A 803 22.30 0.12 -31.94
C LEU A 803 23.73 0.69 -31.89
N GLY A 804 24.77 -0.14 -32.01
CA GLY A 804 26.18 0.27 -32.00
C GLY A 804 26.76 0.55 -30.61
N PHE A 805 26.23 -0.09 -29.56
CA PHE A 805 26.73 -0.04 -28.19
C PHE A 805 27.45 -1.33 -27.81
N ARG A 806 28.55 -1.25 -27.05
CA ARG A 806 29.30 -2.44 -26.57
C ARG A 806 28.83 -2.97 -25.23
N SER A 807 28.08 -2.19 -24.47
CA SER A 807 27.52 -2.59 -23.18
C SER A 807 26.20 -1.89 -22.88
N ILE A 808 25.44 -2.43 -21.93
CA ILE A 808 24.25 -1.78 -21.35
C ILE A 808 24.64 -0.43 -20.75
N GLU A 809 25.78 -0.35 -20.05
CA GLU A 809 26.27 0.88 -19.43
C GLU A 809 26.44 2.01 -20.45
N GLU A 810 26.99 1.71 -21.64
CA GLU A 810 27.08 2.69 -22.74
C GLU A 810 25.72 3.11 -23.29
N ALA A 811 24.67 2.29 -23.14
CA ALA A 811 23.32 2.58 -23.64
C ALA A 811 22.45 3.34 -22.63
N VAL A 812 22.76 3.30 -21.33
CA VAL A 812 21.87 3.85 -20.29
C VAL A 812 21.57 5.33 -20.52
N GLY A 813 20.27 5.65 -20.57
CA GLY A 813 19.77 7.02 -20.68
C GLY A 813 19.96 7.66 -22.06
N HIS A 814 20.31 6.90 -23.11
CA HIS A 814 20.35 7.36 -24.50
C HIS A 814 18.94 7.37 -25.14
N ALA A 815 18.03 8.15 -24.55
CA ALA A 815 16.64 8.26 -25.00
C ALA A 815 16.50 8.76 -26.45
N GLU A 816 17.52 9.42 -27.01
CA GLU A 816 17.55 9.82 -28.42
C GLU A 816 17.55 8.63 -29.39
N CYS A 817 17.86 7.42 -28.91
CA CYS A 817 17.78 6.18 -29.67
C CYS A 817 16.36 5.58 -29.72
N LEU A 818 15.38 6.27 -29.14
CA LEU A 818 13.97 5.89 -29.15
C LEU A 818 13.19 6.85 -30.05
N ARG A 819 12.29 6.30 -30.86
CA ARG A 819 11.37 7.09 -31.69
C ARG A 819 9.96 6.54 -31.57
N GLN A 820 8.97 7.39 -31.69
CA GLN A 820 7.59 6.92 -31.78
C GLN A 820 7.37 6.21 -33.12
N ARG A 821 6.84 4.98 -33.05
CA ARG A 821 6.39 4.20 -34.19
C ARG A 821 5.18 4.87 -34.84
N GLN A 822 5.07 4.75 -36.16
CA GLN A 822 3.84 5.09 -36.86
C GLN A 822 2.73 4.08 -36.52
N VAL A 823 1.68 4.55 -35.85
CA VAL A 823 0.49 3.76 -35.53
C VAL A 823 -0.48 3.81 -36.70
N ASP A 824 -1.16 2.68 -36.97
CA ASP A 824 -2.20 2.62 -37.99
C ASP A 824 -3.32 3.65 -37.65
N PRO A 825 -3.65 4.58 -38.56
CA PRO A 825 -4.71 5.56 -38.34
C PRO A 825 -6.10 4.96 -38.06
N SER A 826 -6.33 3.68 -38.40
CA SER A 826 -7.57 2.97 -38.04
C SER A 826 -7.68 2.69 -36.54
N HIS A 827 -6.57 2.68 -35.79
CA HIS A 827 -6.56 2.64 -34.34
C HIS A 827 -6.76 4.06 -33.79
N THR A 828 -8.02 4.48 -33.69
CA THR A 828 -8.43 5.88 -33.46
C THR A 828 -7.92 6.49 -32.16
N THR A 829 -7.75 5.70 -31.10
CA THR A 829 -7.23 6.15 -29.80
C THR A 829 -5.70 6.26 -29.79
N ALA A 830 -5.00 5.16 -30.02
CA ALA A 830 -3.54 5.11 -29.96
C ALA A 830 -2.85 6.02 -30.99
N SER A 831 -3.45 6.25 -32.17
CA SER A 831 -2.89 7.14 -33.19
C SER A 831 -2.81 8.61 -32.77
N GLN A 832 -3.52 9.01 -31.69
CA GLN A 832 -3.48 10.37 -31.14
C GLN A 832 -2.46 10.54 -30.01
N LEU A 833 -1.79 9.48 -29.57
CA LEU A 833 -0.84 9.55 -28.48
C LEU A 833 0.45 10.26 -28.87
N ASP A 834 0.93 11.17 -28.02
CA ASP A 834 2.22 11.86 -28.17
C ASP A 834 3.23 11.39 -27.12
N LEU A 835 4.18 10.55 -27.53
CA LEU A 835 5.23 10.00 -26.67
C LEU A 835 6.47 10.90 -26.59
N SER A 836 6.50 12.04 -27.29
CA SER A 836 7.68 12.91 -27.30
C SER A 836 8.19 13.34 -25.90
N PRO A 837 7.33 13.55 -24.86
CA PRO A 837 7.82 13.88 -23.52
C PRO A 837 8.63 12.76 -22.85
N ILE A 838 8.38 11.49 -23.20
CA ILE A 838 9.12 10.34 -22.67
C ILE A 838 10.57 10.35 -23.18
N PHE A 839 10.80 10.79 -24.41
CA PHE A 839 12.11 10.77 -25.05
C PHE A 839 12.95 12.03 -24.79
N ALA A 840 12.40 13.00 -24.04
CA ALA A 840 13.07 14.25 -23.76
C ALA A 840 14.36 14.02 -22.94
N ILE A 841 15.44 14.66 -23.37
CA ILE A 841 16.73 14.69 -22.67
C ILE A 841 16.88 16.11 -22.10
N PRO A 842 16.81 16.30 -20.78
CA PRO A 842 16.84 17.62 -20.18
C PRO A 842 18.26 18.19 -20.19
N ASP A 843 18.36 19.51 -20.36
CA ASP A 843 19.60 20.24 -20.08
C ASP A 843 19.86 20.19 -18.57
N SER A 844 20.98 19.61 -18.15
CA SER A 844 21.37 19.62 -16.74
C SER A 844 22.11 20.92 -16.40
N PRO A 845 21.74 21.63 -15.32
CA PRO A 845 22.52 22.76 -14.83
C PRO A 845 23.88 22.34 -14.24
N PHE A 846 24.10 21.04 -14.05
CA PHE A 846 25.35 20.47 -13.55
C PHE A 846 26.25 20.04 -14.72
N MET A 847 27.37 20.74 -14.88
CA MET A 847 28.37 20.44 -15.91
C MET A 847 28.84 18.99 -15.78
N HIS A 848 28.82 18.24 -16.88
CA HIS A 848 29.28 16.85 -16.94
C HIS A 848 28.51 15.86 -16.05
N GLN A 849 27.21 16.05 -15.85
CA GLN A 849 26.38 15.06 -15.15
C GLN A 849 26.33 13.72 -15.91
N ASP A 850 26.71 12.63 -15.24
CA ASP A 850 26.63 11.28 -15.79
C ASP A 850 25.17 10.80 -15.90
N ARG A 851 24.89 10.00 -16.94
CA ARG A 851 23.54 9.45 -17.22
C ARG A 851 23.19 8.20 -16.41
N HIS A 852 24.21 7.60 -15.79
CA HIS A 852 24.12 6.40 -14.97
C HIS A 852 24.96 6.57 -13.70
N ARG A 853 24.90 5.60 -12.79
CA ARG A 853 25.63 5.65 -11.52
C ARG A 853 27.14 5.49 -11.75
N THR A 854 27.93 6.48 -11.37
CA THR A 854 29.40 6.46 -11.43
C THR A 854 30.07 6.66 -10.05
N LYS A 855 29.30 7.08 -9.03
CA LYS A 855 29.76 7.35 -7.66
C LYS A 855 28.98 6.52 -6.65
N ALA A 856 29.65 6.17 -5.54
CA ALA A 856 29.00 5.55 -4.40
C ALA A 856 28.35 6.59 -3.49
N GLN A 857 27.31 6.16 -2.75
CA GLN A 857 26.75 6.94 -1.66
C GLN A 857 27.69 6.91 -0.45
N ASP A 858 27.83 8.05 0.23
CA ASP A 858 28.41 8.13 1.56
C ASP A 858 27.28 7.98 2.58
N HIS A 859 27.35 6.95 3.42
CA HIS A 859 26.36 6.63 4.45
C HIS A 859 26.77 7.15 5.85
N SER A 860 27.92 7.82 5.95
CA SER A 860 28.48 8.40 7.18
C SER A 860 28.66 7.41 8.34
N LEU A 861 28.76 6.11 8.05
CA LEU A 861 28.93 5.07 9.07
C LEU A 861 30.26 5.17 9.82
N GLU A 862 31.27 5.81 9.23
CA GLU A 862 32.59 6.00 9.86
C GLU A 862 32.50 6.87 11.13
N GLU A 863 31.54 7.79 11.19
CA GLU A 863 31.33 8.71 12.31
C GLU A 863 30.53 8.07 13.47
N SER A 864 29.96 6.88 13.25
CA SER A 864 29.12 6.21 14.25
C SER A 864 29.91 5.77 15.48
N ILE A 865 29.33 6.00 16.67
CA ILE A 865 29.87 5.55 17.96
C ILE A 865 30.05 4.02 18.00
N ASP A 866 29.26 3.27 17.22
CA ASP A 866 29.36 1.82 17.12
C ASP A 866 30.73 1.35 16.65
N ASN A 867 31.48 2.15 15.88
CA ASN A 867 32.84 1.77 15.51
C ASN A 867 33.74 1.61 16.74
N ARG A 868 33.55 2.47 17.75
CA ARG A 868 34.26 2.37 19.03
C ARG A 868 33.76 1.18 19.83
N ILE A 869 32.45 1.00 19.96
CA ILE A 869 31.85 -0.12 20.69
C ILE A 869 32.33 -1.45 20.10
N ARG A 870 32.26 -1.60 18.78
CA ARG A 870 32.72 -2.80 18.06
C ARG A 870 34.18 -3.08 18.33
N ARG A 871 35.06 -2.09 18.21
CA ARG A 871 36.50 -2.27 18.48
C ARG A 871 36.75 -2.74 19.91
N ASP A 872 36.04 -2.17 20.87
CA ASP A 872 36.24 -2.47 22.28
C ASP A 872 35.60 -3.84 22.68
N ALA A 873 34.63 -4.35 21.93
CA ALA A 873 33.93 -5.63 22.19
C ALA A 873 34.32 -6.82 21.25
N GLU A 874 34.99 -6.58 20.12
CA GLU A 874 35.19 -7.56 19.04
C GLU A 874 35.85 -8.86 19.52
N GLU A 875 36.90 -8.75 20.33
CA GLU A 875 37.63 -9.92 20.84
C GLU A 875 36.74 -10.80 21.71
N THR A 876 35.97 -10.20 22.62
CA THR A 876 35.01 -10.91 23.48
C THR A 876 33.93 -11.59 22.65
N ILE A 877 33.39 -10.90 21.64
CA ILE A 877 32.37 -11.44 20.74
C ILE A 877 32.89 -12.70 20.02
N ARG A 878 34.11 -12.65 19.47
CA ARG A 878 34.71 -13.78 18.75
C ARG A 878 35.00 -14.97 19.67
N ARG A 879 35.51 -14.73 20.88
CA ARG A 879 35.78 -15.78 21.87
C ARG A 879 34.49 -16.42 22.38
N ALA A 880 33.46 -15.62 22.66
CA ALA A 880 32.16 -16.12 23.04
C ALA A 880 31.50 -16.96 21.94
N ALA A 881 31.60 -16.53 20.67
CA ALA A 881 31.12 -17.31 19.52
C ALA A 881 31.88 -18.65 19.36
N ALA A 882 33.15 -18.70 19.79
CA ALA A 882 33.93 -19.94 19.83
C ALA A 882 33.61 -20.85 21.04
N GLY A 883 32.65 -20.47 21.89
CA GLY A 883 32.19 -21.24 23.04
C GLY A 883 32.88 -20.91 24.36
N GLU A 884 33.66 -19.83 24.43
CA GLU A 884 34.25 -19.37 25.70
C GLU A 884 33.25 -18.56 26.54
N GLY A 885 33.25 -18.76 27.87
CA GLY A 885 32.40 -18.00 28.80
C GLY A 885 32.93 -16.61 29.13
N THR A 886 33.22 -15.78 28.12
CA THR A 886 33.76 -14.42 28.28
C THR A 886 32.67 -13.36 28.16
N THR A 887 32.75 -12.30 28.99
CA THR A 887 31.85 -11.15 28.94
C THR A 887 32.63 -9.83 28.96
N VAL A 888 31.99 -8.73 28.55
CA VAL A 888 32.57 -7.37 28.64
C VAL A 888 31.50 -6.36 29.08
N GLU A 889 31.89 -5.46 29.97
CA GLU A 889 31.08 -4.33 30.42
C GLU A 889 31.68 -3.02 29.87
N LEU A 890 30.84 -2.19 29.24
CA LEU A 890 31.25 -0.95 28.58
C LEU A 890 30.36 0.22 29.00
N ALA A 891 30.89 1.44 28.94
CA ALA A 891 30.13 2.65 29.24
C ALA A 891 30.46 3.81 28.31
N TYR A 892 29.43 4.49 27.79
CA TYR A 892 29.59 5.61 26.84
C TYR A 892 28.60 6.75 27.07
N PRO A 893 29.03 8.02 26.96
CA PRO A 893 28.10 9.14 26.81
C PRO A 893 27.53 9.15 25.38
N ILE A 894 26.26 9.51 25.24
CA ILE A 894 25.59 9.71 23.94
C ILE A 894 24.71 10.96 23.95
N SER A 895 24.34 11.40 22.75
CA SER A 895 23.46 12.54 22.49
C SER A 895 22.49 12.19 21.36
N ASN A 896 21.50 13.06 21.11
CA ASN A 896 20.44 12.77 20.15
C ASN A 896 20.95 12.61 18.70
N VAL A 897 22.17 13.08 18.40
CA VAL A 897 22.81 12.86 17.08
C VAL A 897 23.37 11.44 16.92
N ASP A 898 23.56 10.69 18.02
CA ASP A 898 24.00 9.30 18.01
C ASP A 898 22.81 8.38 17.72
N ARG A 899 22.69 7.96 16.44
CA ARG A 899 21.56 7.19 15.90
C ARG A 899 21.94 5.73 15.71
N SER A 900 20.94 4.85 15.76
CA SER A 900 21.12 3.40 15.50
C SER A 900 22.20 2.75 16.38
N VAL A 901 22.40 3.28 17.60
CA VAL A 901 23.46 2.82 18.52
C VAL A 901 23.23 1.35 18.88
N GLY A 902 24.30 0.56 18.85
CA GLY A 902 24.35 -0.88 19.11
C GLY A 902 24.11 -1.75 17.87
N THR A 903 23.57 -1.21 16.78
CA THR A 903 23.14 -1.98 15.61
C THR A 903 24.31 -2.62 14.85
N MET A 904 25.43 -1.91 14.63
CA MET A 904 26.59 -2.48 13.91
C MET A 904 27.33 -3.50 14.78
N THR A 905 27.35 -3.30 16.10
CA THR A 905 27.90 -4.32 17.01
C THR A 905 27.02 -5.57 17.01
N GLY A 906 25.70 -5.40 16.97
CA GLY A 906 24.75 -6.49 16.76
C GLY A 906 24.95 -7.23 15.43
N SER A 907 25.20 -6.50 14.34
CA SER A 907 25.56 -7.08 13.03
C SER A 907 26.76 -8.02 13.12
N LEU A 908 27.84 -7.58 13.80
CA LEU A 908 29.02 -8.43 14.03
C LEU A 908 28.66 -9.72 14.76
N ILE A 909 27.85 -9.63 15.82
CA ILE A 909 27.40 -10.81 16.59
C ILE A 909 26.64 -11.79 15.69
N SER A 910 25.66 -11.32 14.92
CA SER A 910 24.88 -12.19 14.04
C SER A 910 25.72 -12.84 12.94
N ARG A 911 26.81 -12.20 12.49
CA ARG A 911 27.74 -12.78 11.51
C ARG A 911 28.60 -13.90 12.09
N VAL A 912 29.00 -13.80 13.36
CA VAL A 912 29.88 -14.81 13.98
C VAL A 912 29.12 -15.92 14.70
N ALA A 913 27.94 -15.61 15.24
CA ALA A 913 27.16 -16.52 16.09
C ALA A 913 25.83 -16.96 15.43
N GLY A 914 25.51 -16.46 14.24
CA GLY A 914 24.33 -16.86 13.47
C GLY A 914 23.00 -16.45 14.13
N ARG A 915 21.96 -17.27 13.91
CA ARG A 915 20.60 -17.05 14.42
C ARG A 915 20.51 -17.12 15.95
N ASP A 916 21.28 -18.00 16.57
CA ASP A 916 21.18 -18.28 18.01
C ASP A 916 21.79 -17.19 18.88
N GLY A 917 22.67 -16.36 18.29
CA GLY A 917 23.36 -15.28 18.98
C GLY A 917 24.33 -15.79 20.05
N LEU A 918 24.64 -14.95 21.02
CA LEU A 918 25.57 -15.27 22.11
C LEU A 918 24.82 -15.57 23.43
N PRO A 919 25.50 -16.14 24.43
CA PRO A 919 24.97 -16.19 25.80
C PRO A 919 24.52 -14.80 26.28
N ALA A 920 23.49 -14.74 27.12
CA ALA A 920 22.98 -13.48 27.65
C ALA A 920 24.09 -12.69 28.35
N ASP A 921 24.03 -11.36 28.27
CA ASP A 921 24.96 -10.43 28.93
C ASP A 921 26.44 -10.61 28.51
N THR A 922 26.70 -11.17 27.33
CA THR A 922 28.07 -11.28 26.78
C THR A 922 28.67 -9.89 26.54
N VAL A 923 27.87 -8.96 26.04
CA VAL A 923 28.23 -7.55 25.87
C VAL A 923 27.21 -6.70 26.61
N ASP A 924 27.59 -6.16 27.77
CA ASP A 924 26.75 -5.26 28.57
C ASP A 924 27.25 -3.82 28.40
N ILE A 925 26.36 -2.93 27.96
CA ILE A 925 26.71 -1.55 27.64
C ILE A 925 25.77 -0.59 28.35
N THR A 926 26.35 0.30 29.15
CA THR A 926 25.62 1.41 29.79
C THR A 926 25.87 2.72 29.04
N PHE A 927 24.78 3.41 28.70
CA PHE A 927 24.80 4.71 28.03
C PHE A 927 24.27 5.80 28.97
N THR A 928 24.76 7.03 28.82
CA THR A 928 24.26 8.19 29.57
C THR A 928 24.05 9.38 28.65
N GLY A 929 22.86 9.98 28.70
CA GLY A 929 22.46 11.11 27.86
C GLY A 929 21.13 10.88 27.16
N SER A 930 20.93 11.53 26.01
CA SER A 930 19.73 11.37 25.18
C SER A 930 20.07 10.53 23.97
N ALA A 931 19.37 9.44 23.70
CA ALA A 931 19.61 8.64 22.51
C ALA A 931 18.90 9.21 21.28
N GLY A 932 19.56 9.22 20.12
CA GLY A 932 18.92 9.50 18.85
C GLY A 932 17.92 8.41 18.43
N ASN A 933 17.35 8.58 17.23
CA ASN A 933 16.43 7.61 16.67
C ASN A 933 17.06 6.21 16.53
N SER A 934 16.24 5.18 16.69
CA SER A 934 16.60 3.77 16.48
C SER A 934 17.64 3.20 17.45
N PHE A 935 17.69 3.70 18.69
CA PHE A 935 18.55 3.12 19.75
C PHE A 935 18.27 1.61 19.93
N GLY A 936 19.31 0.79 19.77
CA GLY A 936 19.21 -0.67 19.89
C GLY A 936 18.42 -1.34 18.77
N ALA A 937 18.38 -0.77 17.57
CA ALA A 937 17.72 -1.40 16.43
C ALA A 937 18.42 -2.72 16.02
N PHE A 938 17.62 -3.75 15.73
CA PHE A 938 18.05 -5.08 15.30
C PHE A 938 19.06 -5.79 16.22
N VAL A 939 19.11 -5.44 17.51
CA VAL A 939 20.09 -6.05 18.43
C VAL A 939 19.78 -7.53 18.66
N PRO A 940 20.73 -8.46 18.41
CA PRO A 940 20.55 -9.88 18.61
C PRO A 940 20.76 -10.30 20.08
N LYS A 941 20.45 -11.57 20.36
CA LYS A 941 20.73 -12.17 21.66
C LYS A 941 22.22 -12.09 22.04
N GLY A 942 22.46 -11.72 23.29
CA GLY A 942 23.79 -11.63 23.91
C GLY A 942 24.29 -10.21 24.16
N MET A 943 23.56 -9.20 23.69
CA MET A 943 23.77 -7.80 24.05
C MET A 943 22.72 -7.33 25.06
N THR A 944 23.18 -6.60 26.07
CA THR A 944 22.36 -5.88 27.04
C THR A 944 22.73 -4.40 26.98
N MET A 945 21.73 -3.55 26.80
CA MET A 945 21.91 -2.11 26.62
C MET A 945 21.08 -1.34 27.64
N THR A 946 21.74 -0.61 28.54
CA THR A 946 21.08 0.23 29.55
C THR A 946 21.28 1.70 29.24
N LEU A 947 20.21 2.47 29.04
CA LEU A 947 20.25 3.92 28.88
C LEU A 947 19.82 4.62 30.17
N VAL A 948 20.69 5.48 30.69
CA VAL A 948 20.39 6.42 31.77
C VAL A 948 20.15 7.81 31.15
N GLY A 949 18.88 8.19 31.02
CA GLY A 949 18.43 9.43 30.36
C GLY A 949 17.11 9.23 29.62
N ASP A 950 17.02 9.74 28.38
CA ASP A 950 15.84 9.65 27.52
C ASP A 950 16.19 9.24 26.09
N ALA A 951 15.21 8.81 25.30
CA ALA A 951 15.40 8.36 23.92
C ALA A 951 14.39 9.00 22.97
N ASN A 952 14.73 9.04 21.68
CA ASN A 952 13.79 9.43 20.62
C ASN A 952 13.01 8.22 20.10
N ASP A 953 12.60 8.26 18.84
CA ASP A 953 11.72 7.28 18.22
C ASP A 953 12.46 5.94 17.94
N TYR A 954 11.69 4.88 17.71
CA TYR A 954 12.18 3.59 17.18
C TYR A 954 13.11 2.78 18.09
N VAL A 955 13.12 3.01 19.40
CA VAL A 955 13.90 2.17 20.35
C VAL A 955 13.56 0.70 20.14
N GLY A 956 14.57 -0.16 20.01
CA GLY A 956 14.38 -1.60 19.86
C GLY A 956 13.63 -2.01 18.58
N LYS A 957 13.64 -1.16 17.54
CA LYS A 957 13.12 -1.50 16.22
C LYS A 957 13.75 -2.80 15.71
N GLY A 958 12.91 -3.77 15.34
CA GLY A 958 13.34 -5.09 14.87
C GLY A 958 14.17 -5.89 15.88
N LEU A 959 13.98 -5.68 17.19
CA LEU A 959 14.72 -6.39 18.25
C LEU A 959 14.74 -7.90 17.99
N SER A 960 15.95 -8.48 18.03
CA SER A 960 16.23 -9.85 17.57
C SER A 960 16.82 -10.73 18.69
N GLY A 961 16.49 -10.45 19.94
CA GLY A 961 16.87 -11.25 21.10
C GLY A 961 17.67 -10.52 22.18
N GLY A 962 18.09 -9.28 21.93
CA GLY A 962 18.80 -8.46 22.92
C GLY A 962 17.92 -7.97 24.06
N THR A 963 18.54 -7.40 25.09
CA THR A 963 17.86 -6.74 26.21
C THR A 963 18.13 -5.24 26.17
N ILE A 964 17.06 -4.42 26.21
CA ILE A 964 17.16 -2.95 26.29
C ILE A 964 16.45 -2.47 27.54
N ALA A 965 17.14 -1.67 28.36
CA ALA A 965 16.58 -1.01 29.53
C ALA A 965 16.75 0.51 29.44
N ILE A 966 15.69 1.28 29.69
CA ILE A 966 15.73 2.75 29.73
C ILE A 966 15.21 3.22 31.09
N ARG A 967 15.97 4.09 31.73
CA ARG A 967 15.59 4.72 33.00
C ARG A 967 16.09 6.17 33.07
N PRO A 968 15.38 7.06 33.79
CA PRO A 968 15.81 8.44 33.96
C PRO A 968 17.08 8.54 34.81
N ASP A 969 17.78 9.67 34.72
CA ASP A 969 18.86 10.02 35.66
C ASP A 969 18.31 10.01 37.10
N ALA A 970 19.11 9.58 38.07
CA ALA A 970 18.68 9.54 39.47
C ALA A 970 18.36 10.93 40.04
N ARG A 971 18.88 12.00 39.43
CA ARG A 971 18.65 13.40 39.79
C ARG A 971 17.43 14.00 39.10
N ASP A 972 16.80 13.29 38.18
CA ASP A 972 15.73 13.82 37.35
C ASP A 972 14.56 14.33 38.21
N GLY A 973 14.16 15.58 37.98
CA GLY A 973 13.07 16.22 38.69
C GLY A 973 11.68 15.76 38.20
N ALA A 974 11.61 15.16 37.01
CA ALA A 974 10.39 14.72 36.36
C ALA A 974 10.34 13.18 36.30
N LEU A 975 9.80 12.57 37.36
CA LEU A 975 9.67 11.11 37.49
C LEU A 975 8.20 10.68 37.51
N GLY A 976 7.91 9.51 36.95
CA GLY A 976 6.62 8.82 37.08
C GLY A 976 6.00 8.41 35.74
N PRO A 977 4.87 7.67 35.81
CA PRO A 977 4.26 7.01 34.64
C PRO A 977 3.63 7.97 33.62
N HIS A 978 3.53 9.26 33.92
CA HIS A 978 3.05 10.29 32.99
C HIS A 978 4.17 11.06 32.28
N GLN A 979 5.43 10.89 32.72
CA GLN A 979 6.56 11.61 32.17
C GLN A 979 7.08 10.87 30.95
N THR A 980 7.10 11.54 29.79
CA THR A 980 7.58 10.92 28.55
C THR A 980 9.09 10.74 28.62
N ILE A 981 9.57 9.50 28.45
CA ILE A 981 10.99 9.13 28.44
C ILE A 981 11.48 8.65 27.08
N ALA A 982 10.57 8.20 26.21
CA ALA A 982 10.91 7.79 24.86
C ALA A 982 9.81 8.18 23.85
N GLY A 983 10.20 8.26 22.58
CA GLY A 983 9.36 8.69 21.48
C GLY A 983 8.34 7.65 21.01
N ASN A 984 8.12 7.58 19.71
CA ASN A 984 7.09 6.79 19.04
C ASN A 984 7.63 5.48 18.45
N VAL A 985 6.73 4.53 18.21
CA VAL A 985 6.96 3.33 17.39
C VAL A 985 8.10 2.44 17.92
N LEU A 986 8.20 2.35 19.24
CA LEU A 986 9.18 1.51 19.93
C LEU A 986 8.84 0.02 19.77
N GLY A 987 9.86 -0.82 19.65
CA GLY A 987 9.71 -2.27 19.50
C GLY A 987 9.12 -2.71 18.14
N PHE A 988 9.10 -1.81 17.14
CA PHE A 988 8.46 -2.08 15.85
C PHE A 988 8.99 -3.35 15.19
N GLY A 989 8.12 -4.32 14.94
CA GLY A 989 8.51 -5.54 14.23
C GLY A 989 9.49 -6.42 15.01
N GLY A 990 9.63 -6.22 16.32
CA GLY A 990 10.51 -7.01 17.16
C GLY A 990 10.11 -8.49 17.16
N VAL A 991 11.10 -9.37 17.05
CA VAL A 991 10.93 -10.81 16.83
C VAL A 991 11.19 -11.60 18.12
N SER A 992 12.13 -11.14 18.94
CA SER A 992 12.45 -11.72 20.25
C SER A 992 13.29 -10.72 21.06
N GLY A 993 13.45 -10.98 22.35
CA GLY A 993 14.23 -10.12 23.26
C GLY A 993 13.36 -9.43 24.29
N GLU A 994 13.97 -8.51 25.03
CA GLU A 994 13.33 -7.84 26.16
C GLU A 994 13.50 -6.32 26.13
N LEU A 995 12.43 -5.59 26.46
CA LEU A 995 12.40 -4.12 26.50
C LEU A 995 11.81 -3.61 27.83
N PHE A 996 12.60 -2.92 28.64
CA PHE A 996 12.19 -2.44 29.97
C PHE A 996 12.32 -0.91 30.04
N ILE A 997 11.22 -0.18 30.17
CA ILE A 997 11.20 1.29 30.09
C ILE A 997 10.51 1.89 31.31
N ARG A 998 11.24 2.68 32.09
CA ARG A 998 10.69 3.43 33.24
C ARG A 998 10.25 4.83 32.81
N GLY A 999 9.00 4.94 32.38
CA GLY A 999 8.34 6.18 31.99
C GLY A 999 7.27 5.95 30.92
N ALA A 1000 6.55 7.01 30.56
CA ALA A 1000 5.62 6.98 29.43
C ALA A 1000 6.37 7.02 28.10
N VAL A 1001 5.79 6.43 27.08
CA VAL A 1001 6.27 6.50 25.69
C VAL A 1001 5.20 7.07 24.77
N GLY A 1002 5.62 7.40 23.54
CA GLY A 1002 4.77 7.92 22.48
C GLY A 1002 3.79 6.92 21.89
N GLU A 1003 3.38 7.21 20.66
CA GLU A 1003 2.36 6.48 19.92
C GLU A 1003 2.89 5.14 19.38
N ARG A 1004 2.00 4.18 19.11
CA ARG A 1004 2.31 2.89 18.44
C ARG A 1004 3.40 2.04 19.12
N PHE A 1005 3.45 2.06 20.45
CA PHE A 1005 4.33 1.17 21.21
C PHE A 1005 4.04 -0.30 20.89
N GLY A 1006 5.07 -1.09 20.57
CA GLY A 1006 4.92 -2.52 20.29
C GLY A 1006 4.17 -2.82 18.99
N VAL A 1007 4.06 -1.84 18.08
CA VAL A 1007 3.41 -2.06 16.78
C VAL A 1007 4.10 -3.20 16.04
N ARG A 1008 3.32 -4.13 15.47
CA ARG A 1008 3.85 -5.33 14.80
C ARG A 1008 4.80 -6.18 15.66
N ASN A 1009 4.72 -6.12 16.99
CA ASN A 1009 5.50 -7.02 17.85
C ASN A 1009 5.14 -8.48 17.54
N SER A 1010 6.17 -9.29 17.28
CA SER A 1010 6.07 -10.70 16.90
C SER A 1010 6.62 -11.65 17.98
N GLY A 1011 7.28 -11.15 19.02
CA GLY A 1011 7.88 -12.03 20.04
C GLY A 1011 8.68 -11.35 21.14
N VAL A 1012 8.70 -10.02 21.22
CA VAL A 1012 9.37 -9.27 22.30
C VAL A 1012 8.55 -9.31 23.58
N THR A 1013 9.23 -9.49 24.71
CA THR A 1013 8.69 -9.23 26.05
C THR A 1013 8.98 -7.78 26.42
N ALA A 1014 7.95 -6.99 26.76
CA ALA A 1014 8.14 -5.59 27.11
C ALA A 1014 7.41 -5.19 28.39
N VAL A 1015 8.03 -4.30 29.19
CA VAL A 1015 7.42 -3.64 30.35
C VAL A 1015 7.64 -2.14 30.24
N VAL A 1016 6.57 -1.36 30.27
CA VAL A 1016 6.57 0.10 30.12
C VAL A 1016 5.60 0.74 31.12
N GLU A 1017 5.85 1.97 31.56
CA GLU A 1017 5.01 2.64 32.57
C GLU A 1017 3.90 3.52 31.99
N GLY A 1018 3.72 3.55 30.67
CA GLY A 1018 2.61 4.23 30.00
C GLY A 1018 2.81 4.29 28.50
N VAL A 1019 1.73 4.26 27.71
CA VAL A 1019 1.77 4.23 26.24
C VAL A 1019 0.78 5.24 25.64
N GLY A 1020 1.12 5.80 24.48
CA GLY A 1020 0.18 6.55 23.66
C GLY A 1020 -0.88 5.69 22.97
N ASN A 1021 -1.59 6.30 22.03
CA ASN A 1021 -2.55 5.66 21.15
C ASN A 1021 -1.90 4.56 20.31
N HIS A 1022 -2.72 3.61 19.87
CA HIS A 1022 -2.33 2.51 18.99
C HIS A 1022 -1.26 1.58 19.60
N GLY A 1023 -1.17 1.49 20.93
CA GLY A 1023 -0.31 0.52 21.60
C GLY A 1023 -0.67 -0.92 21.20
N CYS A 1024 0.33 -1.77 21.00
CA CYS A 1024 0.22 -3.17 20.54
C CYS A 1024 -0.56 -3.35 19.23
N GLU A 1025 -0.69 -2.31 18.42
CA GLU A 1025 -1.34 -2.42 17.12
C GLU A 1025 -0.62 -3.45 16.25
N TYR A 1026 -1.38 -4.28 15.53
CA TYR A 1026 -0.83 -5.31 14.66
C TYR A 1026 0.09 -6.35 15.33
N MET A 1027 0.10 -6.44 16.66
CA MET A 1027 0.90 -7.42 17.38
C MET A 1027 0.46 -8.86 17.02
N THR A 1028 1.43 -9.73 16.72
CA THR A 1028 1.22 -11.14 16.30
C THR A 1028 1.88 -12.14 17.24
N GLY A 1029 2.63 -11.67 18.24
CA GLY A 1029 3.31 -12.49 19.23
C GLY A 1029 4.03 -11.63 20.27
N GLY A 1030 4.61 -12.27 21.27
CA GLY A 1030 5.27 -11.60 22.40
C GLY A 1030 4.33 -11.30 23.56
N ARG A 1031 4.86 -10.61 24.58
CA ARG A 1031 4.12 -10.28 25.80
C ARG A 1031 4.41 -8.85 26.23
N VAL A 1032 3.38 -8.05 26.48
CA VAL A 1032 3.52 -6.63 26.82
C VAL A 1032 2.84 -6.32 28.14
N ILE A 1033 3.54 -5.67 29.07
CA ILE A 1033 3.00 -5.19 30.34
C ILE A 1033 3.04 -3.67 30.36
N VAL A 1034 1.89 -3.03 30.56
CA VAL A 1034 1.77 -1.57 30.69
C VAL A 1034 1.38 -1.23 32.13
N LEU A 1035 2.29 -0.57 32.86
CA LEU A 1035 2.19 -0.24 34.28
C LEU A 1035 1.73 1.21 34.53
N GLY A 1036 0.90 1.75 33.63
CA GLY A 1036 0.35 3.10 33.76
C GLY A 1036 -0.60 3.44 32.61
N PRO A 1037 -0.74 4.74 32.23
CA PRO A 1037 -1.77 5.17 31.28
C PRO A 1037 -1.70 4.48 29.92
N VAL A 1038 -2.86 4.24 29.33
CA VAL A 1038 -3.04 3.61 28.01
C VAL A 1038 -3.79 4.57 27.09
N GLY A 1039 -3.24 4.84 25.91
CA GLY A 1039 -3.91 5.65 24.89
C GLY A 1039 -5.06 4.92 24.18
N GLU A 1040 -5.72 5.62 23.27
CA GLU A 1040 -6.86 5.10 22.51
C GLU A 1040 -6.45 4.06 21.46
N ASN A 1041 -7.40 3.23 21.04
CA ASN A 1041 -7.23 2.24 19.98
C ASN A 1041 -6.16 1.17 20.27
N PHE A 1042 -5.94 0.85 21.54
CA PHE A 1042 -5.00 -0.18 21.95
C PHE A 1042 -5.39 -1.54 21.36
N ALA A 1043 -4.39 -2.34 20.97
CA ALA A 1043 -4.54 -3.67 20.37
C ALA A 1043 -5.35 -3.71 19.04
N ALA A 1044 -5.46 -2.59 18.33
CA ALA A 1044 -6.08 -2.58 16.99
C ALA A 1044 -5.34 -3.53 16.03
N GLY A 1045 -6.06 -4.49 15.45
CA GLY A 1045 -5.45 -5.49 14.57
C GLY A 1045 -4.50 -6.48 15.28
N MET A 1046 -4.45 -6.50 16.62
CA MET A 1046 -3.67 -7.48 17.38
C MET A 1046 -4.25 -8.88 17.17
N SER A 1047 -3.49 -9.75 16.53
CA SER A 1047 -3.92 -11.09 16.12
C SER A 1047 -3.13 -12.22 16.79
N GLY A 1048 -2.13 -11.89 17.60
CA GLY A 1048 -1.38 -12.86 18.43
C GLY A 1048 -0.55 -12.19 19.52
N GLY A 1049 -0.13 -12.99 20.51
CA GLY A 1049 0.53 -12.51 21.73
C GLY A 1049 -0.46 -12.11 22.83
N ILE A 1050 0.05 -11.63 23.96
CA ILE A 1050 -0.76 -11.25 25.13
C ILE A 1050 -0.29 -9.91 25.68
N ALA A 1051 -1.22 -9.01 26.03
CA ALA A 1051 -0.89 -7.78 26.74
C ALA A 1051 -1.59 -7.73 28.12
N TYR A 1052 -0.97 -7.01 29.05
CA TYR A 1052 -1.43 -6.84 30.43
C TYR A 1052 -1.43 -5.36 30.78
N LEU A 1053 -2.57 -4.86 31.23
CA LEU A 1053 -2.78 -3.46 31.55
C LEU A 1053 -2.98 -3.30 33.05
N LEU A 1054 -2.30 -2.32 33.65
CA LEU A 1054 -2.58 -1.87 35.00
C LEU A 1054 -3.92 -1.14 35.03
N ASP A 1055 -4.85 -1.62 35.86
CA ASP A 1055 -6.11 -0.94 36.12
C ASP A 1055 -5.85 0.44 36.74
N ASP A 1056 -6.39 1.49 36.12
CA ASP A 1056 -6.32 2.87 36.61
C ASP A 1056 -7.38 3.17 37.70
N GLY A 1057 -8.12 2.15 38.14
CA GLY A 1057 -9.20 2.23 39.12
C GLY A 1057 -10.59 2.29 38.50
N THR A 1058 -10.70 2.22 37.17
CA THR A 1058 -11.97 2.16 36.44
C THR A 1058 -12.46 0.74 36.15
N GLY A 1059 -11.61 -0.27 36.41
CA GLY A 1059 -11.92 -1.68 36.15
C GLY A 1059 -11.95 -2.04 34.67
N ILE A 1060 -12.45 -3.24 34.35
CA ILE A 1060 -12.54 -3.75 32.98
C ILE A 1060 -13.30 -2.80 32.05
N GLU A 1061 -14.39 -2.19 32.53
CA GLU A 1061 -15.25 -1.34 31.70
C GLU A 1061 -14.52 -0.09 31.21
N GLY A 1062 -13.78 0.58 32.10
CA GLY A 1062 -12.99 1.75 31.71
C GLY A 1062 -11.80 1.38 30.83
N MET A 1063 -11.09 0.28 31.12
CA MET A 1063 -10.02 -0.21 30.24
C MET A 1063 -10.53 -0.59 28.85
N SER A 1064 -11.73 -1.17 28.77
CA SER A 1064 -12.35 -1.55 27.49
C SER A 1064 -12.60 -0.34 26.58
N ALA A 1065 -12.77 0.87 27.14
CA ALA A 1065 -12.96 2.09 26.34
C ALA A 1065 -11.70 2.50 25.56
N HIS A 1066 -10.51 2.11 26.04
CA HIS A 1066 -9.23 2.37 25.37
C HIS A 1066 -8.85 1.29 24.34
N VAL A 1067 -9.44 0.09 24.45
CA VAL A 1067 -9.09 -1.09 23.65
C VAL A 1067 -9.97 -1.19 22.41
N ASN A 1068 -9.37 -1.46 21.25
CA ASN A 1068 -10.10 -1.74 20.02
C ASN A 1068 -10.77 -3.11 20.10
N PRO A 1069 -12.11 -3.21 19.99
CA PRO A 1069 -12.84 -4.47 20.16
C PRO A 1069 -12.79 -5.39 18.94
N GLY A 1070 -12.01 -5.06 17.90
CA GLY A 1070 -12.04 -5.74 16.61
C GLY A 1070 -11.65 -7.22 16.69
N LEU A 1071 -10.51 -7.54 17.33
CA LEU A 1071 -9.94 -8.90 17.36
C LEU A 1071 -9.65 -9.45 18.77
N VAL A 1072 -9.70 -8.62 19.80
CA VAL A 1072 -9.30 -8.99 21.16
C VAL A 1072 -10.49 -9.00 22.12
N ASP A 1073 -10.32 -9.74 23.22
CA ASP A 1073 -11.17 -9.73 24.40
C ASP A 1073 -10.39 -9.11 25.58
N VAL A 1074 -11.11 -8.41 26.47
CA VAL A 1074 -10.58 -7.80 27.70
C VAL A 1074 -11.08 -8.63 28.89
N GLU A 1075 -10.18 -9.13 29.72
CA GLU A 1075 -10.53 -10.07 30.79
C GLU A 1075 -9.66 -9.92 32.05
N GLU A 1076 -10.22 -10.30 33.20
CA GLU A 1076 -9.48 -10.48 34.44
C GLU A 1076 -8.70 -11.79 34.44
N LEU A 1077 -7.61 -11.83 35.23
CA LEU A 1077 -6.89 -13.05 35.53
C LEU A 1077 -7.59 -13.83 36.65
N ASP A 1078 -7.74 -15.14 36.48
CA ASP A 1078 -8.23 -16.04 37.52
C ASP A 1078 -7.04 -16.60 38.33
N PRO A 1079 -6.97 -16.35 39.65
CA PRO A 1079 -5.83 -16.78 40.48
C PRO A 1079 -5.58 -18.28 40.52
N VAL A 1080 -6.59 -19.10 40.19
CA VAL A 1080 -6.51 -20.56 40.18
C VAL A 1080 -6.13 -21.07 38.79
N THR A 1081 -6.80 -20.60 37.73
CA THR A 1081 -6.55 -21.11 36.37
C THR A 1081 -5.38 -20.44 35.67
N ASP A 1082 -4.97 -19.24 36.08
CA ASP A 1082 -3.87 -18.47 35.47
C ASP A 1082 -2.63 -18.39 36.39
N ALA A 1083 -2.44 -19.33 37.31
CA ALA A 1083 -1.35 -19.30 38.29
C ALA A 1083 0.05 -19.20 37.66
N ASP A 1084 0.33 -19.99 36.61
CA ASP A 1084 1.62 -19.96 35.89
C ASP A 1084 1.85 -18.61 35.20
N GLU A 1085 0.78 -17.99 34.70
CA GLU A 1085 0.84 -16.68 34.04
C GLU A 1085 1.13 -15.58 35.06
N ILE A 1086 0.52 -15.66 36.25
CA ILE A 1086 0.77 -14.74 37.37
C ILE A 1086 2.22 -14.85 37.86
N ASP A 1087 2.76 -16.06 37.98
CA ASP A 1087 4.17 -16.26 38.37
C ASP A 1087 5.14 -15.65 37.36
N TRP A 1088 4.83 -15.76 36.06
CA TRP A 1088 5.59 -15.09 35.00
C TRP A 1088 5.51 -13.56 35.11
N LEU A 1089 4.34 -13.00 35.38
CA LEU A 1089 4.16 -11.55 35.59
C LEU A 1089 4.98 -11.06 36.80
N VAL A 1090 4.95 -11.78 37.92
CA VAL A 1090 5.75 -11.46 39.13
C VAL A 1090 7.24 -11.40 38.79
N ALA A 1091 7.75 -12.43 38.11
CA ALA A 1091 9.17 -12.50 37.72
C ALA A 1091 9.56 -11.39 36.75
N THR A 1092 8.72 -11.11 35.75
CA THR A 1092 9.00 -10.11 34.71
C THR A 1092 8.96 -8.68 35.27
N ILE A 1093 8.02 -8.37 36.16
CA ILE A 1093 7.95 -7.09 36.86
C ILE A 1093 9.12 -6.93 37.83
N ALA A 1094 9.55 -8.00 38.51
CA ALA A 1094 10.75 -7.97 39.35
C ALA A 1094 12.02 -7.66 38.53
N ARG A 1095 12.15 -8.26 37.34
CA ARG A 1095 13.23 -7.97 36.38
C ARG A 1095 13.19 -6.51 35.91
N HIS A 1096 12.00 -5.99 35.58
CA HIS A 1096 11.81 -4.57 35.24
C HIS A 1096 12.30 -3.65 36.36
N ARG A 1097 11.94 -3.93 37.63
CA ARG A 1097 12.40 -3.17 38.79
C ARG A 1097 13.92 -3.24 38.98
N GLN A 1098 14.52 -4.41 38.76
CA GLN A 1098 15.97 -4.60 38.87
C GLN A 1098 16.73 -3.75 37.84
N LEU A 1099 16.29 -3.75 36.58
CA LEU A 1099 16.99 -3.07 35.49
C LEU A 1099 16.73 -1.55 35.47
N THR A 1100 15.53 -1.12 35.86
CA THR A 1100 15.11 0.29 35.71
C THR A 1100 15.04 1.07 37.03
N GLY A 1101 15.00 0.37 38.16
CA GLY A 1101 14.70 0.97 39.46
C GLY A 1101 13.26 1.47 39.59
N SER A 1102 12.33 0.96 38.78
CA SER A 1102 10.91 1.32 38.84
C SER A 1102 10.32 1.16 40.24
N THR A 1103 9.49 2.11 40.63
CA THR A 1103 8.81 2.14 41.94
C THR A 1103 7.29 2.01 41.82
N VAL A 1104 6.76 1.69 40.63
CA VAL A 1104 5.31 1.58 40.42
C VAL A 1104 4.75 0.45 41.29
N PRO A 1105 3.77 0.74 42.17
CA PRO A 1105 3.07 -0.29 42.93
C PRO A 1105 2.12 -1.03 41.98
N VAL A 1106 2.27 -2.35 41.90
CA VAL A 1106 1.41 -3.21 41.08
C VAL A 1106 1.23 -4.54 41.79
N ASP A 1107 -0.02 -5.01 41.86
CA ASP A 1107 -0.34 -6.41 42.16
C ASP A 1107 -0.51 -7.14 40.81
N PRO A 1108 0.41 -8.06 40.44
CA PRO A 1108 0.34 -8.79 39.18
C PRO A 1108 -0.99 -9.54 38.97
N ARG A 1109 -1.71 -9.89 40.04
CA ARG A 1109 -3.01 -10.59 39.99
C ARG A 1109 -4.16 -9.69 39.55
N ALA A 1110 -3.99 -8.38 39.71
CA ALA A 1110 -5.01 -7.38 39.36
C ALA A 1110 -4.80 -6.79 37.95
N LEU A 1111 -3.81 -7.29 37.20
CA LEU A 1111 -3.61 -6.86 35.82
C LEU A 1111 -4.74 -7.39 34.93
N ILE A 1112 -5.21 -6.53 34.02
CA ILE A 1112 -6.23 -6.87 33.03
C ILE A 1112 -5.55 -7.44 31.79
N ARG A 1113 -5.97 -8.62 31.36
CA ARG A 1113 -5.42 -9.34 30.21
C ARG A 1113 -6.17 -8.96 28.93
N ILE A 1114 -5.41 -8.69 27.87
CA ILE A 1114 -5.90 -8.48 26.51
C ILE A 1114 -5.51 -9.69 25.67
N MET A 1115 -6.51 -10.42 25.18
CA MET A 1115 -6.32 -11.72 24.52
C MET A 1115 -6.97 -11.75 23.13
N PRO A 1116 -6.20 -12.01 22.05
CA PRO A 1116 -6.77 -12.13 20.71
C PRO A 1116 -7.59 -13.42 20.53
N ARG A 1117 -8.78 -13.30 19.93
CA ARG A 1117 -9.74 -14.41 19.77
C ARG A 1117 -9.22 -15.52 18.87
N ASP A 1118 -8.69 -15.17 17.70
CA ASP A 1118 -8.15 -16.15 16.75
C ASP A 1118 -6.91 -16.85 17.31
N TYR A 1119 -6.02 -16.09 17.97
CA TYR A 1119 -4.85 -16.64 18.67
C TYR A 1119 -5.25 -17.68 19.73
N ARG A 1120 -6.24 -17.34 20.57
CA ARG A 1120 -6.78 -18.27 21.58
C ARG A 1120 -7.36 -19.52 20.93
N ARG A 1121 -8.15 -19.37 19.87
CA ARG A 1121 -8.78 -20.49 19.15
C ARG A 1121 -7.73 -21.44 18.60
N VAL A 1122 -6.75 -20.93 17.85
CA VAL A 1122 -5.69 -21.74 17.25
C VAL A 1122 -4.80 -22.39 18.33
N THR A 1123 -4.45 -21.66 19.39
CA THR A 1123 -3.62 -22.21 20.48
C THR A 1123 -4.30 -23.39 21.16
N ARG A 1124 -5.61 -23.28 21.45
CA ARG A 1124 -6.41 -24.40 21.98
C ARG A 1124 -6.48 -25.59 21.01
N THR A 1125 -6.62 -25.33 19.71
CA THR A 1125 -6.61 -26.39 18.69
C THR A 1125 -5.26 -27.12 18.69
N ILE A 1126 -4.15 -26.39 18.77
CA ILE A 1126 -2.79 -26.97 18.86
C ILE A 1126 -2.63 -27.80 20.14
N GLU A 1127 -3.05 -27.28 21.29
CA GLU A 1127 -2.99 -27.99 22.58
C GLU A 1127 -3.83 -29.28 22.55
N THR A 1128 -5.04 -29.22 22.01
CA THR A 1128 -5.94 -30.36 21.87
C THR A 1128 -5.37 -31.42 20.93
N ALA A 1129 -4.83 -30.99 19.78
CA ALA A 1129 -4.20 -31.88 18.82
C ALA A 1129 -2.95 -32.58 19.40
N ARG A 1130 -2.12 -31.85 20.15
CA ARG A 1130 -0.97 -32.40 20.88
C ARG A 1130 -1.40 -33.39 21.96
N ALA A 1131 -2.44 -33.05 22.73
CA ALA A 1131 -3.00 -33.94 23.75
C ALA A 1131 -3.61 -35.23 23.15
N ALA A 1132 -4.12 -35.15 21.91
CA ALA A 1132 -4.60 -36.30 21.15
C ALA A 1132 -3.48 -37.14 20.51
N GLY A 1133 -2.21 -36.74 20.64
CA GLY A 1133 -1.05 -37.46 20.10
C GLY A 1133 -0.89 -37.36 18.58
N LEU A 1134 -1.45 -36.32 17.96
CA LEU A 1134 -1.22 -36.05 16.54
C LEU A 1134 0.22 -35.59 16.29
N ASP A 1135 0.79 -35.99 15.16
CA ASP A 1135 2.07 -35.50 14.68
C ASP A 1135 1.95 -34.08 14.09
N GLU A 1136 3.07 -33.49 13.63
CA GLU A 1136 3.09 -32.13 13.11
C GLU A 1136 2.15 -31.95 11.89
N ASP A 1137 2.05 -32.96 11.03
CA ASP A 1137 1.15 -32.96 9.88
C ASP A 1137 -0.32 -33.02 10.32
N GLY A 1138 -0.65 -33.85 11.30
CA GLY A 1138 -1.98 -33.91 11.91
C GLY A 1138 -2.38 -32.61 12.61
N ILE A 1139 -1.44 -31.97 13.31
CA ILE A 1139 -1.64 -30.65 13.92
C ILE A 1139 -1.89 -29.60 12.82
N ALA A 1140 -1.08 -29.58 11.76
CA ALA A 1140 -1.26 -28.66 10.65
C ALA A 1140 -2.62 -28.84 9.97
N ALA A 1141 -3.06 -30.08 9.76
CA ALA A 1141 -4.37 -30.39 9.20
C ALA A 1141 -5.51 -29.90 10.11
N ALA A 1142 -5.41 -30.10 11.42
CA ALA A 1142 -6.40 -29.61 12.38
C ALA A 1142 -6.51 -28.08 12.36
N ILE A 1143 -5.38 -27.36 12.31
CA ILE A 1143 -5.38 -25.90 12.19
C ILE A 1143 -6.04 -25.47 10.87
N MET A 1144 -5.71 -26.11 9.75
CA MET A 1144 -6.27 -25.73 8.45
C MET A 1144 -7.77 -26.05 8.33
N GLU A 1145 -8.26 -27.08 9.02
CA GLU A 1145 -9.69 -27.37 9.08
C GLU A 1145 -10.46 -26.33 9.90
N GLU A 1146 -9.87 -25.82 10.99
CA GLU A 1146 -10.43 -24.75 11.81
C GLU A 1146 -10.58 -23.40 11.05
N VAL A 1147 -9.80 -23.22 9.98
CA VAL A 1147 -9.71 -21.96 9.21
C VAL A 1147 -10.60 -21.97 7.95
N LYS A 1148 -11.07 -23.15 7.52
CA LYS A 1148 -12.01 -23.30 6.39
C LYS A 1148 -13.43 -22.98 6.82
#